data_AF-A0A7H8K6V6-F1
#
_entry.id   AF-A0A7H8K6V6-F1
#
_cell.length_a   1.000
_cell.length_b   1.000
_cell.length_c   1.000
_cell.angle_alpha   90.00
_cell.angle_beta   90.00
_cell.angle_gamma   90.00
#
_symmetry.space_group_name_H-M   'P 1'
#
loop_
_entity.id
_entity.type
_entity.pdbx_description
1 polymer ?
#
loop_
_entity_poly.entity_id
_entity_poly.type
_entity_poly.pdbx_seq_one_letter_code
_entity_poly.pdbx_strand_id
1 'polypeptide(L)'
;MTTHPDPVRETPEAYPAAPVQPNPAAAASPVAPPRHAAAQEATDWTGGVDTVPAADGSPDELQPYAELGLRDDEYDRIRHILGRRPTQSELAMYSIMWSEHCSYKSSKVHLRQFGEKAPPSDRLLAGIGENAGVVQISDELAVTFKVESHNHPSFVEPYQGAATGVGGIVRDILAMGARPVAVMDPLRFGAADHPDTARVLPGVVAGVGGYGNCLGLPNIGGEVVFDPCYQGNPLVNALCLGVLPVSRLQNKAAVGPGNVVVLMGAKTGRDGIGGVSVLASATFTEGSEKRRPSVQVGDPFIEKLLIEACLELYDAQLVAGIQDLGGAGLTCALTETAAAAGTGMRVWLERVPLREPSMEPHEILASESQERMLLVVEPDKLDAVLKTCEKWGVLATAIGEVTAPQQDGQPGRLLITWRDHLVVDVPPGSLVDDGPVYARPMREPADLILLQADRAETLPRPTDPDALRETLLRMIASPNLADKTWVTEQYDRYVLGNTVLAQPEDSGVIRIDEQTGLGVALSVDGNGRYARLDPYHGAKLALAEAFRNVAVTGATPIAVTDCLNFGSPEDPGVMWQFAEAVRGLADGCAELGIPVTGGNVSFYNQTGAAAIHPTPVVGVLGVLENVAERVASGFVAHPTNEHDQLFLLGETHVELSGSEWAWVTHEHLGGVPPQVDLTREKQLAGLLAAASRVGHLSSAHDLSDGGLAQSLVESCLRHNVGARIAVPERFEGGSMPFVFLFSESAGRVLVSVPRGHEKAFTALCAEHGVPWELIGVTDSTAAALEVHGQFRVELDELREAHTGTLPKLFGGVQPFEVTAPEAVGTSAQADVAPTADAAEAAPVVEAAPTADATPETADVVDEVAVADEVPATDSPVVASEEPTTAGAEDEDESVAERPAERATPPVRANAAGETSTAGNAPVDQAGAEAPQPGATEQPAASDER
;
A
#
# COMPACT_ATOMS: atom_id res chain seq x y z
N MET A 1 -23.10 -45.10 -13.48
CA MET A 1 -23.27 -46.23 -14.44
C MET A 1 -23.69 -45.64 -15.79
N THR A 2 -23.22 -46.18 -16.92
CA THR A 2 -23.83 -46.15 -18.29
C THR A 2 -24.49 -44.84 -18.80
N THR A 3 -24.16 -44.26 -19.98
CA THR A 3 -23.31 -44.68 -21.12
C THR A 3 -23.05 -43.51 -22.09
N HIS A 4 -21.92 -43.54 -22.79
CA HIS A 4 -21.51 -42.72 -23.97
C HIS A 4 -22.27 -43.09 -25.28
N PRO A 5 -22.06 -42.45 -26.47
CA PRO A 5 -21.57 -41.08 -26.81
C PRO A 5 -22.28 -40.37 -28.02
N ASP A 6 -21.89 -39.10 -28.31
CA ASP A 6 -21.67 -38.47 -29.65
C ASP A 6 -22.80 -38.28 -30.71
N PRO A 7 -22.61 -37.45 -31.78
CA PRO A 7 -21.50 -36.53 -32.11
C PRO A 7 -21.85 -35.07 -32.53
N VAL A 8 -20.80 -34.26 -32.64
CA VAL A 8 -20.64 -32.93 -33.27
C VAL A 8 -21.30 -32.72 -34.65
N ARG A 9 -21.87 -31.53 -34.91
CA ARG A 9 -21.64 -30.74 -36.15
C ARG A 9 -22.07 -29.26 -36.10
N GLU A 10 -21.43 -28.48 -36.97
CA GLU A 10 -21.47 -27.01 -37.02
C GLU A 10 -22.55 -26.43 -37.97
N THR A 11 -22.55 -25.09 -38.02
CA THR A 11 -23.36 -24.07 -38.74
C THR A 11 -23.45 -24.21 -40.29
N PRO A 12 -24.08 -23.28 -41.08
CA PRO A 12 -24.77 -22.01 -40.76
C PRO A 12 -26.15 -21.70 -41.43
N GLU A 13 -26.84 -20.71 -40.85
CA GLU A 13 -27.65 -19.61 -41.45
C GLU A 13 -28.94 -19.78 -42.32
N ALA A 14 -29.73 -18.69 -42.24
CA ALA A 14 -30.72 -18.13 -43.17
C ALA A 14 -32.06 -18.86 -43.45
N TYR A 15 -33.18 -18.25 -43.03
CA TYR A 15 -34.13 -17.50 -43.91
C TYR A 15 -35.11 -16.67 -43.01
N PRO A 16 -35.73 -15.56 -43.47
CA PRO A 16 -36.37 -14.58 -42.58
C PRO A 16 -37.91 -14.56 -42.59
N ALA A 17 -38.46 -14.03 -41.48
CA ALA A 17 -39.70 -13.24 -41.30
C ALA A 17 -40.98 -13.57 -42.11
N ALA A 18 -42.12 -13.69 -41.39
CA ALA A 18 -43.23 -12.70 -41.35
C ALA A 18 -44.47 -13.30 -40.58
N PRO A 19 -45.67 -12.67 -40.50
CA PRO A 19 -46.04 -12.00 -39.25
C PRO A 19 -47.44 -12.36 -38.70
N VAL A 20 -47.74 -11.96 -37.46
CA VAL A 20 -49.11 -12.00 -36.89
C VAL A 20 -49.42 -10.68 -36.17
N GLN A 21 -50.61 -10.13 -36.39
CA GLN A 21 -51.13 -8.89 -35.76
C GLN A 21 -52.14 -9.18 -34.63
N PRO A 22 -52.40 -8.21 -33.73
CA PRO A 22 -53.01 -8.45 -32.41
C PRO A 22 -54.55 -8.30 -32.36
N ASN A 23 -55.13 -8.63 -31.21
CA ASN A 23 -56.49 -8.24 -30.79
C ASN A 23 -56.56 -8.17 -29.23
N PRO A 24 -57.59 -7.60 -28.56
CA PRO A 24 -57.35 -6.31 -27.90
C PRO A 24 -57.84 -6.16 -26.44
N ALA A 25 -57.28 -5.13 -25.80
CA ALA A 25 -57.81 -4.28 -24.73
C ALA A 25 -58.99 -4.74 -23.82
N ALA A 26 -58.72 -4.69 -22.51
CA ALA A 26 -59.68 -4.23 -21.49
C ALA A 26 -59.07 -2.99 -20.80
N ALA A 27 -59.91 -2.02 -20.38
CA ALA A 27 -59.45 -0.69 -19.99
C ALA A 27 -59.68 -0.35 -18.50
N ALA A 28 -58.80 0.49 -17.95
CA ALA A 28 -58.97 1.20 -16.68
C ALA A 28 -58.75 2.71 -16.88
N SER A 29 -59.26 3.53 -15.95
CA SER A 29 -59.41 4.98 -16.12
C SER A 29 -58.09 5.79 -16.05
N PRO A 30 -58.02 6.97 -16.69
CA PRO A 30 -56.76 7.70 -16.85
C PRO A 30 -56.34 8.48 -15.59
N VAL A 31 -55.07 8.33 -15.22
CA VAL A 31 -54.33 9.31 -14.41
C VAL A 31 -53.73 10.34 -15.36
N ALA A 32 -53.71 11.62 -14.98
CA ALA A 32 -53.12 12.68 -15.80
C ALA A 32 -51.59 12.49 -15.91
N PRO A 33 -50.98 12.62 -17.11
CA PRO A 33 -49.54 12.44 -17.25
C PRO A 33 -48.76 13.60 -16.59
N PRO A 34 -47.59 13.34 -15.99
CA PRO A 34 -46.67 14.40 -15.61
C PRO A 34 -46.24 15.18 -16.85
N ARG A 35 -45.99 16.48 -16.68
CA ARG A 35 -45.52 17.33 -17.78
C ARG A 35 -44.04 17.06 -18.04
N HIS A 36 -43.74 16.11 -18.93
CA HIS A 36 -42.47 16.13 -19.63
C HIS A 36 -42.39 17.40 -20.47
N ALA A 37 -41.70 18.42 -19.93
CA ALA A 37 -41.08 19.43 -20.78
C ALA A 37 -40.08 18.72 -21.70
N ALA A 38 -39.93 19.20 -22.93
CA ALA A 38 -38.92 18.66 -23.82
C ALA A 38 -37.53 18.94 -23.23
N ALA A 39 -36.65 17.93 -23.25
CA ALA A 39 -35.25 18.14 -22.91
C ALA A 39 -34.64 19.15 -23.89
N GLN A 40 -34.32 20.34 -23.39
CA GLN A 40 -33.36 21.22 -24.03
C GLN A 40 -31.97 20.75 -23.60
N GLU A 41 -31.02 20.73 -24.52
CA GLU A 41 -29.61 20.42 -24.21
C GLU A 41 -29.08 21.54 -23.31
N ALA A 42 -28.91 21.26 -22.01
CA ALA A 42 -28.59 22.24 -20.97
C ALA A 42 -27.08 22.53 -20.89
N THR A 43 -26.43 22.70 -22.04
CA THR A 43 -24.97 22.78 -22.17
C THR A 43 -24.44 24.22 -22.33
N ASP A 44 -25.29 25.24 -22.17
CA ASP A 44 -24.94 26.64 -22.46
C ASP A 44 -25.38 27.57 -21.31
N TRP A 45 -24.43 27.93 -20.43
CA TRP A 45 -24.65 28.81 -19.28
C TRP A 45 -24.69 30.28 -19.74
N THR A 46 -25.83 30.67 -20.32
CA THR A 46 -26.00 31.94 -21.08
C THR A 46 -25.89 33.26 -20.30
N GLY A 47 -25.38 33.27 -19.06
CA GLY A 47 -25.30 34.44 -18.17
C GLY A 47 -23.92 35.09 -17.99
N GLY A 48 -22.82 34.38 -18.26
CA GLY A 48 -21.47 34.77 -17.83
C GLY A 48 -21.07 34.08 -16.51
N VAL A 49 -20.09 34.64 -15.78
CA VAL A 49 -19.60 34.05 -14.52
C VAL A 49 -20.73 34.00 -13.48
N ASP A 50 -21.01 32.81 -12.97
CA ASP A 50 -21.97 32.62 -11.88
C ASP A 50 -21.36 33.04 -10.53
N THR A 51 -22.12 33.78 -9.72
CA THR A 51 -21.61 34.50 -8.54
C THR A 51 -22.56 34.38 -7.35
N VAL A 52 -22.03 34.53 -6.14
CA VAL A 52 -22.81 34.43 -4.89
C VAL A 52 -24.05 35.36 -4.91
N PRO A 53 -23.95 36.66 -5.29
CA PRO A 53 -25.14 37.53 -5.38
C PRO A 53 -26.10 37.19 -6.53
N ALA A 54 -25.64 36.49 -7.58
CA ALA A 54 -26.52 36.00 -8.65
C ALA A 54 -27.31 34.77 -8.17
N ALA A 55 -26.67 33.86 -7.43
CA ALA A 55 -27.28 32.69 -6.82
C ALA A 55 -28.37 33.06 -5.80
N ASP A 56 -28.18 34.11 -5.00
CA ASP A 56 -29.23 34.69 -4.14
C ASP A 56 -30.46 35.15 -4.94
N GLY A 57 -30.24 35.69 -6.15
CA GLY A 57 -31.29 36.20 -7.04
C GLY A 57 -31.99 35.14 -7.90
N SER A 58 -31.54 33.88 -7.88
CA SER A 58 -31.95 32.83 -8.83
C SER A 58 -32.21 31.45 -8.18
N PRO A 59 -32.98 31.36 -7.08
CA PRO A 59 -33.14 30.12 -6.32
C PRO A 59 -33.79 28.95 -7.09
N ASP A 60 -34.54 29.25 -8.15
CA ASP A 60 -35.26 28.28 -9.00
C ASP A 60 -34.49 27.92 -10.29
N GLU A 61 -33.24 28.38 -10.44
CA GLU A 61 -32.39 28.01 -11.58
C GLU A 61 -31.96 26.54 -11.49
N LEU A 62 -32.08 25.82 -12.61
CA LEU A 62 -31.73 24.39 -12.69
C LEU A 62 -30.20 24.23 -12.74
N GLN A 63 -29.68 23.25 -12.00
CA GLN A 63 -28.24 22.96 -11.92
C GLN A 63 -27.96 21.47 -12.16
N PRO A 64 -26.82 21.10 -12.78
CA PRO A 64 -26.54 19.75 -13.29
C PRO A 64 -25.93 18.85 -12.20
N TYR A 65 -26.42 18.93 -10.96
CA TYR A 65 -25.81 18.25 -9.81
C TYR A 65 -25.71 16.72 -10.01
N ALA A 66 -26.71 16.11 -10.64
CA ALA A 66 -26.73 14.68 -10.98
C ALA A 66 -25.69 14.29 -12.05
N GLU A 67 -25.36 15.19 -12.99
CA GLU A 67 -24.29 14.97 -13.97
C GLU A 67 -22.90 15.09 -13.33
N LEU A 68 -22.82 15.84 -12.21
CA LEU A 68 -21.66 15.98 -11.33
C LEU A 68 -21.62 14.91 -10.21
N GLY A 69 -22.43 13.85 -10.30
CA GLY A 69 -22.41 12.71 -9.37
C GLY A 69 -23.04 12.94 -8.00
N LEU A 70 -23.69 14.08 -7.75
CA LEU A 70 -24.45 14.35 -6.52
C LEU A 70 -25.88 13.82 -6.62
N ARG A 71 -26.41 13.32 -5.51
CA ARG A 71 -27.82 12.92 -5.37
C ARG A 71 -28.72 14.09 -5.00
N ASP A 72 -30.03 13.92 -5.21
CA ASP A 72 -31.08 14.88 -4.84
C ASP A 72 -30.97 15.32 -3.35
N ASP A 73 -30.74 14.37 -2.43
CA ASP A 73 -30.61 14.63 -0.99
C ASP A 73 -29.29 15.30 -0.62
N GLU A 74 -28.21 14.97 -1.32
CA GLU A 74 -26.92 15.66 -1.20
C GLU A 74 -27.05 17.12 -1.67
N TYR A 75 -27.70 17.36 -2.82
CA TYR A 75 -27.94 18.71 -3.36
C TYR A 75 -28.88 19.56 -2.49
N ASP A 76 -29.98 19.00 -1.98
CA ASP A 76 -30.87 19.71 -1.05
C ASP A 76 -30.16 20.04 0.28
N ARG A 77 -29.24 19.17 0.75
CA ARG A 77 -28.40 19.46 1.92
C ARG A 77 -27.41 20.60 1.64
N ILE A 78 -26.78 20.64 0.47
CA ILE A 78 -25.92 21.76 0.03
C ILE A 78 -26.72 23.07 0.01
N ARG A 79 -27.92 23.07 -0.57
CA ARG A 79 -28.82 24.24 -0.56
C ARG A 79 -29.19 24.70 0.85
N HIS A 80 -29.38 23.75 1.78
CA HIS A 80 -29.66 24.07 3.19
C HIS A 80 -28.45 24.69 3.90
N ILE A 81 -27.24 24.14 3.70
CA ILE A 81 -25.98 24.65 4.27
C ILE A 81 -25.69 26.08 3.80
N LEU A 82 -25.93 26.38 2.51
CA LEU A 82 -25.66 27.70 1.93
C LEU A 82 -26.80 28.70 2.13
N GLY A 83 -28.03 28.24 2.40
CA GLY A 83 -29.24 29.07 2.48
C GLY A 83 -29.80 29.56 1.13
N ARG A 84 -29.16 29.16 0.02
CA ARG A 84 -29.43 29.55 -1.38
C ARG A 84 -29.03 28.40 -2.32
N ARG A 85 -29.18 28.56 -3.64
CA ARG A 85 -28.50 27.65 -4.58
C ARG A 85 -26.98 27.83 -4.48
N PRO A 86 -26.16 26.78 -4.65
CA PRO A 86 -24.72 26.95 -4.85
C PRO A 86 -24.43 27.72 -6.15
N THR A 87 -23.28 28.38 -6.23
CA THR A 87 -22.73 28.81 -7.53
C THR A 87 -22.24 27.59 -8.33
N GLN A 88 -21.95 27.76 -9.62
CA GLN A 88 -21.26 26.74 -10.42
C GLN A 88 -19.94 26.28 -9.78
N SER A 89 -19.18 27.21 -9.18
CA SER A 89 -17.91 26.90 -8.51
C SER A 89 -18.13 26.10 -7.24
N GLU A 90 -19.07 26.53 -6.39
CA GLU A 90 -19.43 25.83 -5.16
C GLU A 90 -19.98 24.43 -5.43
N LEU A 91 -20.85 24.29 -6.44
CA LEU A 91 -21.44 23.00 -6.81
C LEU A 91 -20.36 22.01 -7.30
N ALA A 92 -19.37 22.49 -8.06
CA ALA A 92 -18.20 21.69 -8.42
C ALA A 92 -17.38 21.29 -7.17
N MET A 93 -17.12 22.23 -6.26
CA MET A 93 -16.39 21.94 -5.02
C MET A 93 -17.10 20.89 -4.17
N TYR A 94 -18.42 21.01 -3.96
CA TYR A 94 -19.21 20.01 -3.23
C TYR A 94 -19.28 18.67 -3.96
N SER A 95 -19.46 18.64 -5.28
CA SER A 95 -19.42 17.40 -6.09
C SER A 95 -18.15 16.60 -5.86
N ILE A 96 -17.01 17.29 -5.81
CA ILE A 96 -15.71 16.64 -5.71
C ILE A 96 -15.43 16.25 -4.24
N MET A 97 -15.61 17.15 -3.27
CA MET A 97 -15.34 16.83 -1.85
C MET A 97 -16.31 15.80 -1.28
N TRP A 98 -17.57 15.76 -1.72
CA TRP A 98 -18.55 14.75 -1.34
C TRP A 98 -18.58 13.53 -2.29
N SER A 99 -17.58 13.39 -3.18
CA SER A 99 -17.35 12.15 -3.95
C SER A 99 -16.99 10.98 -3.03
N GLU A 100 -17.08 9.74 -3.50
CA GLU A 100 -16.70 8.58 -2.68
C GLU A 100 -15.20 8.61 -2.34
N HIS A 101 -14.37 8.99 -3.31
CA HIS A 101 -12.91 9.03 -3.20
C HIS A 101 -12.39 10.13 -2.23
N CYS A 102 -13.01 11.31 -2.15
CA CYS A 102 -12.63 12.33 -1.16
C CYS A 102 -13.30 12.13 0.21
N SER A 103 -14.61 11.84 0.25
CA SER A 103 -15.35 11.81 1.53
C SER A 103 -15.29 10.49 2.27
N TYR A 104 -14.90 9.40 1.59
CA TYR A 104 -14.94 8.02 2.09
C TYR A 104 -16.36 7.63 2.58
N LYS A 105 -17.42 8.21 1.97
CA LYS A 105 -18.80 8.20 2.50
C LYS A 105 -19.38 6.83 2.83
N SER A 106 -18.93 5.76 2.17
CA SER A 106 -19.34 4.38 2.41
C SER A 106 -18.37 3.60 3.31
N SER A 107 -17.08 3.95 3.32
CA SER A 107 -16.02 3.25 4.08
C SER A 107 -15.78 3.84 5.49
N LYS A 108 -15.99 5.15 5.69
CA LYS A 108 -15.72 5.93 6.92
C LYS A 108 -16.48 5.47 8.18
N VAL A 109 -17.47 4.58 8.04
CA VAL A 109 -18.12 3.91 9.18
C VAL A 109 -17.40 2.64 9.62
N HIS A 110 -16.72 1.94 8.71
CA HIS A 110 -15.99 0.69 8.98
C HIS A 110 -14.53 0.94 9.37
N LEU A 111 -13.86 1.90 8.72
CA LEU A 111 -12.46 2.26 8.94
C LEU A 111 -12.18 2.75 10.37
N ARG A 112 -13.20 3.20 11.10
CA ARG A 112 -13.10 3.57 12.53
C ARG A 112 -12.53 2.45 13.39
N GLN A 113 -12.73 1.19 13.00
CA GLN A 113 -12.14 0.03 13.68
C GLN A 113 -10.62 0.11 13.80
N PHE A 114 -9.91 0.73 12.84
CA PHE A 114 -8.45 0.91 12.94
C PHE A 114 -8.04 1.83 14.09
N GLY A 115 -8.84 2.85 14.41
CA GLY A 115 -8.64 3.69 15.60
C GLY A 115 -9.22 3.09 16.88
N GLU A 116 -10.41 2.49 16.81
CA GLU A 116 -11.11 1.89 17.97
C GLU A 116 -10.41 0.63 18.51
N LYS A 117 -9.67 -0.09 17.65
CA LYS A 117 -8.89 -1.29 17.99
C LYS A 117 -7.37 -1.06 17.92
N ALA A 118 -6.92 0.19 17.78
CA ALA A 118 -5.51 0.53 17.66
C ALA A 118 -4.70 -0.06 18.83
N PRO A 119 -3.67 -0.91 18.58
CA PRO A 119 -2.77 -1.33 19.63
C PRO A 119 -1.96 -0.12 20.14
N PRO A 120 -1.67 -0.01 21.45
CA PRO A 120 -0.81 1.05 21.97
C PRO A 120 0.56 1.04 21.29
N SER A 121 1.01 2.18 20.79
CA SER A 121 2.30 2.34 20.13
C SER A 121 2.95 3.66 20.53
N ASP A 122 4.07 3.57 21.25
CA ASP A 122 4.89 4.73 21.61
C ASP A 122 5.68 5.30 20.41
N ARG A 123 5.59 4.66 19.23
CA ARG A 123 6.27 5.08 17.99
C ARG A 123 5.39 5.93 17.07
N LEU A 124 4.07 5.98 17.25
CA LEU A 124 3.18 6.66 16.30
C LEU A 124 3.15 8.17 16.57
N LEU A 125 3.80 8.96 15.71
CA LEU A 125 3.88 10.43 15.83
C LEU A 125 2.71 11.14 15.15
N ALA A 126 2.25 10.59 14.03
CA ALA A 126 1.04 11.00 13.32
C ALA A 126 0.38 9.78 12.67
N GLY A 127 -0.95 9.78 12.58
CA GLY A 127 -1.73 8.66 12.06
C GLY A 127 -2.98 9.11 11.31
N ILE A 128 -4.00 8.25 11.31
CA ILE A 128 -5.25 8.44 10.55
C ILE A 128 -5.86 9.83 10.77
N GLY A 129 -5.82 10.66 9.72
CA GLY A 129 -6.27 12.06 9.70
C GLY A 129 -5.25 13.01 9.06
N GLU A 130 -3.96 12.71 9.23
CA GLU A 130 -2.88 13.36 8.48
C GLU A 130 -2.68 12.69 7.11
N ASN A 131 -1.91 13.34 6.21
CA ASN A 131 -1.83 12.90 4.81
C ASN A 131 -1.14 11.54 4.66
N ALA A 132 -0.12 11.25 5.49
CA ALA A 132 0.53 9.96 5.61
C ALA A 132 0.92 9.67 7.07
N GLY A 133 0.99 8.39 7.44
CA GLY A 133 1.28 7.95 8.81
C GLY A 133 2.77 8.02 9.14
N VAL A 134 3.13 8.60 10.29
CA VAL A 134 4.52 8.88 10.69
C VAL A 134 4.92 8.05 11.91
N VAL A 135 5.99 7.28 11.77
CA VAL A 135 6.46 6.29 12.75
C VAL A 135 7.91 6.57 13.15
N GLN A 136 8.14 6.72 14.45
CA GLN A 136 9.46 6.93 15.02
C GLN A 136 10.31 5.64 14.98
N ILE A 137 11.52 5.73 14.42
CA ILE A 137 12.46 4.61 14.31
C ILE A 137 13.62 4.72 15.31
N SER A 138 14.05 5.95 15.66
CA SER A 138 15.01 6.26 16.73
C SER A 138 14.64 7.57 17.45
N ASP A 139 15.38 7.94 18.50
CA ASP A 139 15.14 9.18 19.26
C ASP A 139 15.13 10.45 18.39
N GLU A 140 15.90 10.48 17.30
CA GLU A 140 16.03 11.64 16.40
C GLU A 140 15.32 11.46 15.04
N LEU A 141 15.05 10.23 14.60
CA LEU A 141 14.56 9.92 13.25
C LEU A 141 13.19 9.21 13.24
N ALA A 142 12.35 9.63 12.30
CA ALA A 142 11.12 8.98 11.94
C ALA A 142 11.10 8.65 10.43
N VAL A 143 10.18 7.77 10.05
CA VAL A 143 9.80 7.53 8.66
C VAL A 143 8.31 7.74 8.49
N THR A 144 7.91 8.00 7.26
CA THR A 144 6.51 8.05 6.83
C THR A 144 6.35 7.14 5.63
N PHE A 145 5.21 6.46 5.56
CA PHE A 145 4.89 5.54 4.48
C PHE A 145 3.37 5.48 4.30
N LYS A 146 2.94 5.35 3.05
CA LYS A 146 1.54 5.27 2.63
C LYS A 146 1.47 4.55 1.29
N VAL A 147 0.38 3.82 1.05
CA VAL A 147 0.03 3.25 -0.25
C VAL A 147 -1.27 3.88 -0.77
N GLU A 148 -1.28 4.23 -2.06
CA GLU A 148 -2.45 4.72 -2.80
C GLU A 148 -2.75 3.88 -4.05
N SER A 149 -3.84 4.19 -4.76
CA SER A 149 -4.29 3.51 -5.99
C SER A 149 -4.57 4.51 -7.12
N HIS A 150 -4.17 4.19 -8.34
CA HIS A 150 -4.47 5.01 -9.53
C HIS A 150 -5.11 4.17 -10.67
N ASN A 151 -6.03 3.29 -10.28
CA ASN A 151 -6.62 2.22 -11.10
C ASN A 151 -7.34 2.71 -12.36
N HIS A 152 -8.44 3.47 -12.22
CA HIS A 152 -9.28 3.88 -13.35
C HIS A 152 -8.52 4.73 -14.39
N PRO A 153 -7.63 5.68 -14.01
CA PRO A 153 -6.74 6.35 -14.96
C PRO A 153 -5.82 5.37 -15.69
N SER A 154 -5.16 4.46 -14.97
CA SER A 154 -4.21 3.48 -15.53
C SER A 154 -4.85 2.45 -16.47
N PHE A 155 -6.17 2.22 -16.39
CA PHE A 155 -6.88 1.44 -17.40
C PHE A 155 -7.06 2.20 -18.73
N VAL A 156 -7.30 3.52 -18.66
CA VAL A 156 -7.63 4.40 -19.78
C VAL A 156 -6.38 4.91 -20.50
N GLU A 157 -5.36 5.31 -19.75
CA GLU A 157 -4.04 5.72 -20.22
C GLU A 157 -2.99 5.12 -19.27
N PRO A 158 -2.38 3.96 -19.62
CA PRO A 158 -1.59 3.20 -18.65
C PRO A 158 -0.28 3.86 -18.23
N TYR A 159 0.37 4.63 -19.11
CA TYR A 159 1.64 5.29 -18.78
C TYR A 159 1.40 6.45 -17.82
N GLN A 160 0.50 7.37 -18.20
CA GLN A 160 0.23 8.56 -17.41
C GLN A 160 -0.49 8.22 -16.11
N GLY A 161 -1.42 7.26 -16.13
CA GLY A 161 -2.10 6.77 -14.93
C GLY A 161 -1.12 6.22 -13.89
N ALA A 162 -0.13 5.42 -14.31
CA ALA A 162 0.86 4.90 -13.38
C ALA A 162 1.85 5.98 -12.91
N ALA A 163 2.33 6.82 -13.84
CA ALA A 163 3.28 7.89 -13.54
C ALA A 163 2.71 8.92 -12.54
N THR A 164 1.48 9.38 -12.72
CA THR A 164 0.85 10.33 -11.77
C THR A 164 0.44 9.67 -10.46
N GLY A 165 0.20 8.35 -10.45
CA GLY A 165 0.07 7.57 -9.21
C GLY A 165 1.34 7.61 -8.36
N VAL A 166 2.52 7.46 -8.97
CA VAL A 166 3.82 7.60 -8.27
C VAL A 166 4.04 9.04 -7.78
N GLY A 167 3.74 10.06 -8.61
CA GLY A 167 3.88 11.46 -8.20
C GLY A 167 2.92 11.88 -7.08
N GLY A 168 1.68 11.37 -7.07
CA GLY A 168 0.72 11.60 -5.99
C GLY A 168 1.27 11.19 -4.63
N ILE A 169 1.66 9.92 -4.51
CA ILE A 169 2.14 9.35 -3.25
C ILE A 169 3.49 9.94 -2.79
N VAL A 170 4.32 10.42 -3.72
CA VAL A 170 5.56 11.16 -3.40
C VAL A 170 5.27 12.53 -2.77
N ARG A 171 4.19 13.21 -3.19
CA ARG A 171 3.79 14.52 -2.63
C ARG A 171 3.13 14.41 -1.25
N ASP A 172 2.37 13.36 -0.95
CA ASP A 172 1.90 13.06 0.40
C ASP A 172 3.06 13.00 1.42
N ILE A 173 4.07 12.21 1.07
CA ILE A 173 5.26 11.97 1.87
C ILE A 173 6.04 13.29 2.06
N LEU A 174 6.13 14.10 1.01
CA LEU A 174 6.75 15.42 1.05
C LEU A 174 5.99 16.40 1.97
N ALA A 175 4.66 16.39 1.95
CA ALA A 175 3.81 17.27 2.77
C ALA A 175 4.01 17.03 4.28
N MET A 176 4.30 15.80 4.71
CA MET A 176 4.59 15.48 6.11
C MET A 176 5.95 16.02 6.62
N GLY A 177 6.77 16.61 5.74
CA GLY A 177 8.12 17.11 6.07
C GLY A 177 9.26 16.16 5.66
N ALA A 178 8.94 15.03 5.04
CA ALA A 178 9.91 13.97 4.76
C ALA A 178 10.57 14.12 3.39
N ARG A 179 11.80 13.62 3.28
CA ARG A 179 12.44 13.35 1.99
C ARG A 179 11.98 11.97 1.53
N PRO A 180 11.33 11.82 0.36
CA PRO A 180 11.11 10.52 -0.28
C PRO A 180 12.45 9.80 -0.52
N VAL A 181 12.52 8.51 -0.21
CA VAL A 181 13.75 7.69 -0.35
C VAL A 181 13.57 6.36 -1.07
N ALA A 182 12.33 5.86 -1.23
CA ALA A 182 12.04 4.64 -1.98
C ALA A 182 10.55 4.58 -2.39
N VAL A 183 10.23 3.71 -3.36
CA VAL A 183 8.87 3.39 -3.80
C VAL A 183 8.66 1.88 -3.96
N MET A 184 7.40 1.44 -3.97
CA MET A 184 7.00 0.05 -4.29
C MET A 184 5.68 0.04 -5.08
N ASP A 185 5.50 -0.92 -6.00
CA ASP A 185 4.32 -1.02 -6.88
C ASP A 185 3.56 -2.36 -6.75
N PRO A 186 2.47 -2.41 -5.96
CA PRO A 186 1.52 -3.52 -5.97
C PRO A 186 0.62 -3.46 -7.22
N LEU A 187 0.91 -4.27 -8.23
CA LEU A 187 0.19 -4.30 -9.51
C LEU A 187 -0.69 -5.55 -9.65
N ARG A 188 -1.87 -5.38 -10.23
CA ARG A 188 -2.81 -6.47 -10.58
C ARG A 188 -3.36 -6.29 -11.99
N PHE A 189 -3.28 -7.32 -12.81
CA PHE A 189 -3.71 -7.30 -14.21
C PHE A 189 -4.63 -8.47 -14.55
N GLY A 190 -5.24 -8.40 -15.74
CA GLY A 190 -6.04 -9.48 -16.31
C GLY A 190 -5.24 -10.76 -16.59
N ALA A 191 -5.80 -11.68 -17.37
CA ALA A 191 -5.05 -12.86 -17.81
C ALA A 191 -3.80 -12.44 -18.61
N ALA A 192 -2.65 -13.07 -18.32
CA ALA A 192 -1.35 -12.60 -18.80
C ALA A 192 -1.18 -12.69 -20.33
N ASP A 193 -1.88 -13.61 -20.98
CA ASP A 193 -1.91 -13.82 -22.43
C ASP A 193 -3.02 -13.01 -23.14
N HIS A 194 -3.88 -12.32 -22.39
CA HIS A 194 -4.99 -11.56 -22.97
C HIS A 194 -4.48 -10.30 -23.70
N PRO A 195 -4.97 -9.99 -24.92
CA PRO A 195 -4.49 -8.85 -25.71
C PRO A 195 -4.59 -7.48 -25.01
N ASP A 196 -5.57 -7.31 -24.11
CA ASP A 196 -5.70 -6.06 -23.36
C ASP A 196 -4.70 -5.95 -22.21
N THR A 197 -4.28 -7.07 -21.62
CA THR A 197 -3.19 -7.10 -20.63
C THR A 197 -1.87 -6.69 -21.29
N ALA A 198 -1.62 -7.16 -22.51
CA ALA A 198 -0.48 -6.73 -23.34
C ALA A 198 -0.55 -5.25 -23.81
N ARG A 199 -1.70 -4.58 -23.69
CA ARG A 199 -1.84 -3.12 -23.85
C ARG A 199 -1.53 -2.38 -22.54
N VAL A 200 -2.12 -2.83 -21.42
CA VAL A 200 -2.07 -2.10 -20.15
C VAL A 200 -0.71 -2.25 -19.47
N LEU A 201 -0.26 -3.48 -19.24
CA LEU A 201 0.89 -3.77 -18.38
C LEU A 201 2.19 -3.07 -18.85
N PRO A 202 2.59 -3.11 -20.14
CA PRO A 202 3.82 -2.44 -20.58
C PRO A 202 3.77 -0.92 -20.42
N GLY A 203 2.58 -0.32 -20.54
CA GLY A 203 2.40 1.12 -20.30
C GLY A 203 2.50 1.47 -18.80
N VAL A 204 1.87 0.69 -17.92
CA VAL A 204 1.98 0.87 -16.46
C VAL A 204 3.43 0.80 -15.99
N VAL A 205 4.15 -0.26 -16.38
CA VAL A 205 5.56 -0.47 -16.01
C VAL A 205 6.43 0.68 -16.54
N ALA A 206 6.25 1.10 -17.80
CA ALA A 206 6.95 2.25 -18.34
C ALA A 206 6.61 3.57 -17.61
N GLY A 207 5.39 3.73 -17.09
CA GLY A 207 4.97 4.89 -16.29
C GLY A 207 5.60 4.92 -14.89
N VAL A 208 5.56 3.79 -14.16
CA VAL A 208 6.21 3.64 -12.84
C VAL A 208 7.71 3.94 -12.94
N GLY A 209 8.41 3.25 -13.86
CA GLY A 209 9.83 3.48 -14.11
C GLY A 209 10.12 4.90 -14.60
N GLY A 210 9.32 5.41 -15.54
CA GLY A 210 9.47 6.75 -16.10
C GLY A 210 9.44 7.86 -15.03
N TYR A 211 8.54 7.78 -14.05
CA TYR A 211 8.44 8.79 -12.99
C TYR A 211 9.48 8.55 -11.88
N GLY A 212 9.57 7.32 -11.33
CA GLY A 212 10.48 6.99 -10.23
C GLY A 212 11.96 7.19 -10.58
N ASN A 213 12.39 6.74 -11.76
CA ASN A 213 13.78 6.88 -12.22
C ASN A 213 14.14 8.37 -12.45
N CYS A 214 13.20 9.21 -12.91
CA CYS A 214 13.44 10.64 -13.13
C CYS A 214 13.46 11.46 -11.83
N LEU A 215 12.69 11.07 -10.80
CA LEU A 215 12.83 11.62 -9.45
C LEU A 215 14.17 11.24 -8.79
N GLY A 216 14.74 10.11 -9.19
CA GLY A 216 15.87 9.47 -8.51
C GLY A 216 15.44 8.79 -7.21
N LEU A 217 14.34 8.02 -7.26
CA LEU A 217 13.90 7.14 -6.18
C LEU A 217 14.07 5.68 -6.59
N PRO A 218 14.69 4.82 -5.75
CA PRO A 218 14.77 3.40 -6.02
C PRO A 218 13.40 2.75 -5.82
N ASN A 219 12.98 1.91 -6.76
CA ASN A 219 11.94 0.92 -6.51
C ASN A 219 12.59 -0.28 -5.78
N ILE A 220 12.06 -0.63 -4.61
CA ILE A 220 12.63 -1.64 -3.70
C ILE A 220 11.79 -2.93 -3.59
N GLY A 221 10.68 -3.03 -4.32
CA GLY A 221 9.80 -4.18 -4.31
C GLY A 221 8.38 -3.83 -4.75
N GLY A 222 7.48 -4.80 -4.68
CA GLY A 222 6.13 -4.72 -5.23
C GLY A 222 5.63 -6.10 -5.57
N GLU A 223 4.48 -6.17 -6.24
CA GLU A 223 3.84 -7.42 -6.64
C GLU A 223 3.35 -7.31 -8.08
N VAL A 224 3.31 -8.43 -8.81
CA VAL A 224 2.68 -8.49 -10.13
C VAL A 224 1.88 -9.78 -10.25
N VAL A 225 0.55 -9.68 -10.08
CA VAL A 225 -0.36 -10.83 -10.14
C VAL A 225 -1.35 -10.67 -11.30
N PHE A 226 -1.60 -11.78 -11.99
CA PHE A 226 -2.49 -11.92 -13.13
C PHE A 226 -3.71 -12.76 -12.74
N ASP A 227 -4.91 -12.20 -12.93
CA ASP A 227 -6.18 -12.92 -12.76
C ASP A 227 -7.27 -12.34 -13.68
N PRO A 228 -8.07 -13.17 -14.35
CA PRO A 228 -9.16 -12.71 -15.23
C PRO A 228 -10.13 -11.69 -14.60
N CYS A 229 -10.31 -11.66 -13.27
CA CYS A 229 -11.22 -10.71 -12.63
C CYS A 229 -10.78 -9.23 -12.77
N TYR A 230 -9.48 -8.95 -12.96
CA TYR A 230 -8.97 -7.58 -13.14
C TYR A 230 -9.00 -7.11 -14.61
N GLN A 231 -9.49 -7.92 -15.56
CA GLN A 231 -9.27 -7.68 -16.99
C GLN A 231 -9.78 -6.33 -17.53
N GLY A 232 -10.81 -5.74 -16.91
CA GLY A 232 -11.32 -4.39 -17.19
C GLY A 232 -11.15 -3.39 -16.03
N ASN A 233 -10.47 -3.79 -14.95
CA ASN A 233 -10.22 -3.01 -13.74
C ASN A 233 -8.85 -3.43 -13.17
N PRO A 234 -7.74 -3.13 -13.86
CA PRO A 234 -6.39 -3.36 -13.33
C PRO A 234 -6.19 -2.51 -12.07
N LEU A 235 -5.44 -3.05 -11.10
CA LEU A 235 -5.07 -2.32 -9.90
C LEU A 235 -3.63 -1.86 -10.07
N VAL A 236 -3.41 -0.57 -9.87
CA VAL A 236 -2.10 0.08 -9.98
C VAL A 236 -1.94 0.88 -8.71
N ASN A 237 -1.44 0.20 -7.67
CA ASN A 237 -1.12 0.85 -6.42
C ASN A 237 0.32 1.37 -6.46
N ALA A 238 0.57 2.46 -5.73
CA ALA A 238 1.90 3.00 -5.53
C ALA A 238 2.09 3.27 -4.04
N LEU A 239 3.21 2.79 -3.48
CA LEU A 239 3.67 3.13 -2.14
C LEU A 239 4.90 4.03 -2.26
N CYS A 240 5.04 4.98 -1.34
CA CYS A 240 6.30 5.69 -1.12
C CYS A 240 6.72 5.65 0.37
N LEU A 241 8.02 5.56 0.59
CA LEU A 241 8.69 5.67 1.88
C LEU A 241 9.49 6.98 1.93
N GLY A 242 9.37 7.75 3.01
CA GLY A 242 10.17 8.94 3.26
C GLY A 242 10.73 9.03 4.67
N VAL A 243 11.79 9.84 4.83
CA VAL A 243 12.55 10.02 6.08
C VAL A 243 12.50 11.46 6.55
N LEU A 244 12.33 11.67 7.85
CA LEU A 244 12.44 12.99 8.48
C LEU A 244 13.09 12.92 9.87
N PRO A 245 13.83 13.97 10.29
CA PRO A 245 14.05 14.22 11.70
C PRO A 245 12.71 14.40 12.42
N VAL A 246 12.58 13.86 13.64
CA VAL A 246 11.35 13.98 14.45
C VAL A 246 10.95 15.45 14.66
N SER A 247 11.93 16.35 14.76
CA SER A 247 11.75 17.80 14.88
C SER A 247 11.27 18.53 13.62
N ARG A 248 11.22 17.85 12.45
CA ARG A 248 10.78 18.42 11.16
C ARG A 248 9.35 18.03 10.78
N LEU A 249 8.63 17.27 11.60
CA LEU A 249 7.24 16.88 11.35
C LEU A 249 6.37 18.13 11.08
N GLN A 250 5.80 18.22 9.88
CA GLN A 250 4.95 19.34 9.47
C GLN A 250 3.50 19.14 9.89
N ASN A 251 2.72 20.23 9.82
CA ASN A 251 1.28 20.24 10.08
C ASN A 251 0.57 20.98 8.93
N LYS A 252 -0.60 20.49 8.52
CA LYS A 252 -1.38 21.06 7.41
C LYS A 252 -2.32 22.21 7.79
N ALA A 253 -2.49 22.53 9.07
CA ALA A 253 -3.48 23.51 9.52
C ALA A 253 -3.09 24.97 9.18
N ALA A 254 -4.01 25.72 8.55
CA ALA A 254 -3.87 27.15 8.23
C ALA A 254 -4.01 28.05 9.47
N VAL A 255 -3.06 27.94 10.39
CA VAL A 255 -2.96 28.80 11.56
C VAL A 255 -2.42 30.19 11.21
N GLY A 256 -2.74 31.19 12.03
CA GLY A 256 -2.28 32.57 11.91
C GLY A 256 -3.08 33.41 10.89
N PRO A 257 -4.19 34.06 11.30
CA PRO A 257 -4.90 35.02 10.46
C PRO A 257 -3.98 36.16 10.02
N GLY A 258 -3.95 36.43 8.71
CA GLY A 258 -3.01 37.34 8.06
C GLY A 258 -1.81 36.65 7.40
N ASN A 259 -1.59 35.34 7.64
CA ASN A 259 -0.59 34.57 6.89
C ASN A 259 -0.99 34.47 5.40
N VAL A 260 0.02 34.46 4.54
CA VAL A 260 -0.11 34.47 3.08
C VAL A 260 -0.30 33.03 2.59
N VAL A 261 -1.28 32.82 1.73
CA VAL A 261 -1.51 31.55 1.03
C VAL A 261 -0.79 31.60 -0.31
N VAL A 262 0.21 30.73 -0.49
CA VAL A 262 1.08 30.68 -1.66
C VAL A 262 0.86 29.36 -2.39
N LEU A 263 0.60 29.42 -3.69
CA LEU A 263 0.63 28.24 -4.56
C LEU A 263 2.05 28.11 -5.11
N MET A 264 2.64 26.92 -4.98
CA MET A 264 3.97 26.57 -5.47
C MET A 264 3.89 25.40 -6.46
N GLY A 265 4.75 25.38 -7.48
CA GLY A 265 4.86 24.29 -8.44
C GLY A 265 4.33 24.62 -9.84
N ALA A 266 3.75 23.63 -10.51
CA ALA A 266 3.34 23.72 -11.91
C ALA A 266 2.15 24.68 -12.17
N LYS A 267 1.97 25.06 -13.43
CA LYS A 267 0.85 25.90 -13.88
C LYS A 267 -0.43 25.08 -14.01
N THR A 268 -1.51 25.63 -13.48
CA THR A 268 -2.85 25.03 -13.46
C THR A 268 -3.45 25.01 -14.88
N GLY A 269 -3.89 23.84 -15.35
CA GLY A 269 -4.48 23.59 -16.67
C GLY A 269 -5.74 22.72 -16.58
N ARG A 270 -6.34 22.34 -17.71
CA ARG A 270 -7.57 21.52 -17.77
C ARG A 270 -7.37 20.03 -17.46
N ASP A 271 -6.43 19.70 -16.59
CA ASP A 271 -6.07 18.32 -16.26
C ASP A 271 -7.02 17.73 -15.22
N GLY A 272 -7.45 16.48 -15.42
CA GLY A 272 -8.23 15.69 -14.45
C GLY A 272 -9.58 16.27 -14.03
N ILE A 273 -10.11 17.32 -14.67
CA ILE A 273 -11.40 17.92 -14.24
C ILE A 273 -12.53 16.87 -14.29
N GLY A 274 -13.04 16.49 -13.12
CA GLY A 274 -14.03 15.43 -12.93
C GLY A 274 -13.45 14.01 -12.76
N GLY A 275 -12.12 13.86 -12.60
CA GLY A 275 -11.43 12.60 -12.33
C GLY A 275 -11.98 11.93 -11.09
N VAL A 276 -11.83 12.58 -9.95
CA VAL A 276 -12.31 12.12 -8.64
C VAL A 276 -13.82 11.83 -8.60
N SER A 277 -14.67 12.73 -9.12
CA SER A 277 -16.13 12.61 -8.98
C SER A 277 -16.85 11.82 -10.09
N VAL A 278 -16.26 11.67 -11.28
CA VAL A 278 -16.92 11.05 -12.46
C VAL A 278 -16.12 9.90 -13.09
N LEU A 279 -14.82 9.76 -12.81
CA LEU A 279 -14.02 8.58 -13.18
C LEU A 279 -13.88 7.59 -12.01
N ALA A 280 -13.33 8.03 -10.87
CA ALA A 280 -13.02 7.14 -9.73
C ALA A 280 -14.26 6.77 -8.89
N SER A 281 -15.29 7.63 -8.87
CA SER A 281 -16.53 7.40 -8.12
C SER A 281 -17.65 6.73 -8.93
N ALA A 282 -17.32 6.08 -10.06
CA ALA A 282 -18.31 5.48 -10.98
C ALA A 282 -17.80 4.19 -11.66
N THR A 283 -18.72 3.33 -12.08
CA THR A 283 -18.41 2.04 -12.74
C THR A 283 -18.18 2.19 -14.24
N PHE A 284 -17.35 1.32 -14.83
CA PHE A 284 -17.11 1.35 -16.27
C PHE A 284 -18.31 0.83 -17.09
N THR A 285 -18.62 1.55 -18.17
CA THR A 285 -19.60 1.18 -19.21
C THR A 285 -18.93 1.09 -20.58
N GLU A 286 -19.54 0.36 -21.52
CA GLU A 286 -19.03 0.24 -22.90
C GLU A 286 -18.89 1.62 -23.56
N GLY A 287 -17.73 1.90 -24.15
CA GLY A 287 -17.46 3.17 -24.86
C GLY A 287 -16.74 4.26 -24.04
N SER A 288 -16.13 3.90 -22.91
CA SER A 288 -15.34 4.80 -22.03
C SER A 288 -14.16 5.52 -22.71
N GLU A 289 -13.69 5.04 -23.87
CA GLU A 289 -12.55 5.61 -24.63
C GLU A 289 -12.65 7.11 -24.91
N LYS A 290 -13.87 7.68 -24.93
CA LYS A 290 -14.11 9.11 -25.16
C LYS A 290 -13.56 10.02 -24.05
N ARG A 291 -13.16 9.46 -22.89
CA ARG A 291 -12.68 10.22 -21.73
C ARG A 291 -11.16 10.48 -21.71
N ARG A 292 -10.40 10.01 -22.71
CA ARG A 292 -8.94 10.24 -22.83
C ARG A 292 -8.48 11.71 -22.71
N PRO A 293 -9.23 12.76 -23.15
CA PRO A 293 -8.79 14.16 -23.01
C PRO A 293 -8.69 14.67 -21.56
N SER A 294 -9.21 13.95 -20.57
CA SER A 294 -9.19 14.34 -19.16
C SER A 294 -7.98 13.81 -18.38
N VAL A 295 -7.10 13.04 -19.02
CA VAL A 295 -5.98 12.35 -18.36
C VAL A 295 -4.92 13.36 -17.90
N GLN A 296 -4.56 13.30 -16.61
CA GLN A 296 -3.46 14.07 -16.03
C GLN A 296 -2.13 13.68 -16.69
N VAL A 297 -1.21 14.63 -16.85
CA VAL A 297 0.17 14.36 -17.29
C VAL A 297 1.12 14.89 -16.23
N GLY A 298 2.07 14.07 -15.79
CA GLY A 298 3.06 14.45 -14.78
C GLY A 298 4.42 14.84 -15.38
N ASP A 299 5.12 15.73 -14.68
CA ASP A 299 6.49 16.17 -14.95
C ASP A 299 7.41 15.88 -13.73
N PRO A 300 8.07 14.69 -13.70
CA PRO A 300 8.93 14.31 -12.58
C PRO A 300 10.16 15.20 -12.42
N PHE A 301 10.54 15.99 -13.44
CA PHE A 301 11.65 16.94 -13.32
C PHE A 301 11.23 18.17 -12.52
N ILE A 302 10.01 18.66 -12.72
CA ILE A 302 9.44 19.72 -11.89
C ILE A 302 9.21 19.22 -10.47
N GLU A 303 8.71 17.99 -10.28
CA GLU A 303 8.54 17.44 -8.94
C GLU A 303 9.87 17.23 -8.21
N LYS A 304 10.94 16.84 -8.91
CA LYS A 304 12.28 16.78 -8.30
C LYS A 304 12.74 18.14 -7.79
N LEU A 305 12.50 19.22 -8.53
CA LEU A 305 12.81 20.59 -8.07
C LEU A 305 11.89 21.01 -6.91
N LEU A 306 10.62 20.59 -6.92
CA LEU A 306 9.64 20.83 -5.87
C LEU A 306 10.06 20.16 -4.54
N ILE A 307 10.57 18.92 -4.58
CA ILE A 307 11.09 18.19 -3.42
C ILE A 307 12.24 18.96 -2.75
N GLU A 308 13.28 19.33 -3.52
CA GLU A 308 14.45 20.02 -2.95
C GLU A 308 14.10 21.43 -2.44
N ALA A 309 13.16 22.12 -3.11
CA ALA A 309 12.62 23.40 -2.63
C ALA A 309 11.86 23.25 -1.30
N CYS A 310 10.94 22.28 -1.18
CA CYS A 310 10.20 22.05 0.06
C CYS A 310 11.13 21.74 1.24
N LEU A 311 12.12 20.87 1.03
CA LEU A 311 13.05 20.46 2.08
C LEU A 311 13.92 21.63 2.59
N GLU A 312 14.37 22.54 1.70
CA GLU A 312 15.06 23.77 2.11
C GLU A 312 14.13 24.76 2.82
N LEU A 313 12.85 24.84 2.43
CA LEU A 313 11.85 25.66 3.13
C LEU A 313 11.58 25.15 4.56
N TYR A 314 11.55 23.82 4.77
CA TYR A 314 11.41 23.21 6.09
C TYR A 314 12.63 23.42 6.98
N ASP A 315 13.83 23.15 6.46
CA ASP A 315 15.09 23.30 7.22
C ASP A 315 15.41 24.76 7.57
N ALA A 316 14.91 25.71 6.77
CA ALA A 316 14.95 27.15 7.07
C ALA A 316 13.74 27.66 7.90
N GLN A 317 12.80 26.79 8.27
CA GLN A 317 11.59 27.09 9.05
C GLN A 317 10.73 28.24 8.45
N LEU A 318 10.63 28.27 7.12
CA LEU A 318 10.01 29.37 6.38
C LEU A 318 8.49 29.24 6.16
N VAL A 319 7.94 28.04 6.42
CA VAL A 319 6.53 27.69 6.19
C VAL A 319 5.86 27.39 7.55
N ALA A 320 4.61 27.83 7.71
CA ALA A 320 3.80 27.62 8.92
C ALA A 320 2.80 26.45 8.79
N GLY A 321 2.50 26.04 7.55
CA GLY A 321 1.78 24.81 7.22
C GLY A 321 1.82 24.55 5.71
N ILE A 322 1.73 23.28 5.31
CA ILE A 322 1.78 22.85 3.91
C ILE A 322 0.74 21.77 3.62
N GLN A 323 0.19 21.78 2.40
CA GLN A 323 -0.63 20.72 1.83
C GLN A 323 -0.19 20.46 0.39
N ASP A 324 -0.31 19.23 -0.10
CA ASP A 324 -0.18 18.89 -1.51
C ASP A 324 -1.40 19.37 -2.34
N LEU A 325 -1.34 19.17 -3.66
CA LEU A 325 -2.50 19.24 -4.55
C LEU A 325 -2.63 17.95 -5.37
N GLY A 326 -3.07 16.86 -4.73
CA GLY A 326 -3.55 15.64 -5.39
C GLY A 326 -4.96 15.79 -5.99
N GLY A 327 -5.81 14.79 -5.76
CA GLY A 327 -7.22 14.79 -6.18
C GLY A 327 -7.98 16.03 -5.71
N ALA A 328 -8.91 16.53 -6.53
CA ALA A 328 -9.60 17.81 -6.33
C ALA A 328 -8.72 19.09 -6.35
N GLY A 329 -7.40 18.98 -6.36
CA GLY A 329 -6.45 20.09 -6.48
C GLY A 329 -6.70 21.23 -5.49
N LEU A 330 -6.88 22.45 -6.00
CA LEU A 330 -7.11 23.65 -5.18
C LEU A 330 -8.37 23.55 -4.30
N THR A 331 -9.38 22.77 -4.71
CA THR A 331 -10.59 22.57 -3.90
C THR A 331 -10.26 21.87 -2.57
N CYS A 332 -9.56 20.73 -2.62
CA CYS A 332 -9.15 20.02 -1.42
C CYS A 332 -8.18 20.88 -0.59
N ALA A 333 -7.07 21.29 -1.20
CA ALA A 333 -5.98 21.96 -0.49
C ALA A 333 -6.40 23.24 0.24
N LEU A 334 -7.24 24.10 -0.36
CA LEU A 334 -7.74 25.31 0.32
C LEU A 334 -8.72 24.99 1.46
N THR A 335 -9.49 23.91 1.31
CA THR A 335 -10.61 23.58 2.20
C THR A 335 -10.13 22.83 3.44
N GLU A 336 -9.35 21.76 3.29
CA GLU A 336 -8.85 20.96 4.41
C GLU A 336 -7.94 21.80 5.32
N THR A 337 -6.97 22.49 4.72
CA THR A 337 -6.01 23.37 5.41
C THR A 337 -6.74 24.43 6.25
N ALA A 338 -7.86 25.00 5.76
CA ALA A 338 -8.68 25.95 6.52
C ALA A 338 -9.56 25.26 7.60
N ALA A 339 -10.20 24.13 7.26
CA ALA A 339 -11.07 23.38 8.17
C ALA A 339 -10.29 22.87 9.41
N ALA A 340 -9.11 22.28 9.21
CA ALA A 340 -8.24 21.76 10.26
C ALA A 340 -7.80 22.83 11.30
N ALA A 341 -7.75 24.11 10.89
CA ALA A 341 -7.45 25.23 11.78
C ALA A 341 -8.69 25.96 12.32
N GLY A 342 -9.89 25.63 11.84
CA GLY A 342 -11.12 26.41 12.07
C GLY A 342 -11.09 27.83 11.48
N THR A 343 -10.08 28.17 10.68
CA THR A 343 -9.89 29.49 10.06
C THR A 343 -10.68 29.61 8.76
N GLY A 344 -10.55 30.76 8.10
CA GLY A 344 -11.03 30.95 6.74
C GLY A 344 -9.88 31.28 5.81
N MET A 345 -10.17 31.46 4.53
CA MET A 345 -9.21 31.99 3.56
C MET A 345 -9.90 32.96 2.61
N ARG A 346 -9.17 33.97 2.14
CA ARG A 346 -9.55 34.79 0.99
C ARG A 346 -8.59 34.50 -0.14
N VAL A 347 -9.11 34.10 -1.31
CA VAL A 347 -8.31 33.63 -2.45
C VAL A 347 -8.71 34.36 -3.72
N TRP A 348 -7.71 34.76 -4.50
CA TRP A 348 -7.82 35.53 -5.73
C TRP A 348 -7.44 34.67 -6.94
N LEU A 349 -8.42 34.11 -7.65
CA LEU A 349 -8.17 33.19 -8.76
C LEU A 349 -7.42 33.84 -9.91
N GLU A 350 -7.55 35.16 -10.12
CA GLU A 350 -6.75 35.90 -11.11
C GLU A 350 -5.24 35.95 -10.81
N ARG A 351 -4.81 35.43 -9.65
CA ARG A 351 -3.39 35.24 -9.30
C ARG A 351 -2.90 33.81 -9.50
N VAL A 352 -3.79 32.83 -9.70
CA VAL A 352 -3.38 31.43 -9.93
C VAL A 352 -2.64 31.34 -11.28
N PRO A 353 -1.40 30.81 -11.34
CA PRO A 353 -0.68 30.70 -12.60
C PRO A 353 -1.33 29.67 -13.53
N LEU A 354 -1.99 30.15 -14.60
CA LEU A 354 -2.68 29.30 -15.57
C LEU A 354 -1.75 28.88 -16.72
N ARG A 355 -1.91 27.64 -17.19
CA ARG A 355 -1.41 27.14 -18.48
C ARG A 355 -2.31 27.60 -19.62
N GLU A 356 -3.61 27.73 -19.35
CA GLU A 356 -4.65 28.18 -20.29
C GLU A 356 -5.36 29.44 -19.76
N PRO A 357 -5.17 30.63 -20.37
CA PRO A 357 -5.79 31.88 -19.90
C PRO A 357 -7.33 31.93 -20.01
N SER A 358 -7.95 30.91 -20.61
CA SER A 358 -9.40 30.75 -20.82
C SER A 358 -9.99 29.64 -19.95
N MET A 359 -9.46 29.42 -18.75
CA MET A 359 -10.13 28.62 -17.72
C MET A 359 -11.11 29.48 -16.93
N GLU A 360 -12.28 28.94 -16.66
CA GLU A 360 -13.31 29.53 -15.80
C GLU A 360 -13.12 29.11 -14.32
N PRO A 361 -13.69 29.84 -13.35
CA PRO A 361 -13.37 29.66 -11.92
C PRO A 361 -13.51 28.22 -11.39
N HIS A 362 -14.58 27.53 -11.78
CA HIS A 362 -14.83 26.14 -11.38
C HIS A 362 -13.78 25.17 -11.95
N GLU A 363 -13.22 25.47 -13.13
CA GLU A 363 -12.19 24.67 -13.80
C GLU A 363 -10.81 24.88 -13.15
N ILE A 364 -10.52 26.08 -12.66
CA ILE A 364 -9.30 26.39 -11.90
C ILE A 364 -9.33 25.68 -10.54
N LEU A 365 -10.50 25.66 -9.88
CA LEU A 365 -10.72 25.02 -8.58
C LEU A 365 -10.73 23.49 -8.66
N ALA A 366 -11.28 22.91 -9.73
CA ALA A 366 -11.39 21.46 -9.96
C ALA A 366 -10.20 20.85 -10.73
N SER A 367 -9.17 21.63 -11.05
CA SER A 367 -8.01 21.17 -11.81
C SER A 367 -7.09 20.29 -10.97
N GLU A 368 -6.84 19.07 -11.45
CA GLU A 368 -5.95 18.06 -10.88
C GLU A 368 -4.55 18.10 -11.56
N SER A 369 -4.12 19.26 -12.06
CA SER A 369 -2.75 19.45 -12.55
C SER A 369 -1.73 19.02 -11.49
N GLN A 370 -0.71 18.28 -11.91
CA GLN A 370 0.27 17.66 -11.02
C GLN A 370 1.32 18.66 -10.49
N GLU A 371 2.27 18.18 -9.70
CA GLU A 371 3.44 18.94 -9.19
C GLU A 371 3.11 20.30 -8.56
N ARG A 372 2.11 20.37 -7.67
CA ARG A 372 1.73 21.59 -6.95
C ARG A 372 1.64 21.35 -5.44
N MET A 373 2.02 22.37 -4.65
CA MET A 373 1.86 22.44 -3.20
C MET A 373 1.20 23.77 -2.79
N LEU A 374 0.44 23.76 -1.70
CA LEU A 374 -0.11 24.94 -1.03
C LEU A 374 0.71 25.24 0.22
N LEU A 375 1.25 26.46 0.34
CA LEU A 375 2.01 26.91 1.53
C LEU A 375 1.22 27.98 2.29
N VAL A 376 1.26 27.91 3.62
CA VAL A 376 0.86 28.98 4.53
C VAL A 376 2.13 29.63 5.09
N VAL A 377 2.31 30.93 4.85
CA VAL A 377 3.59 31.64 5.05
C VAL A 377 3.38 32.92 5.86
N GLU A 378 4.23 33.16 6.86
CA GLU A 378 4.18 34.41 7.64
C GLU A 378 4.61 35.61 6.77
N PRO A 379 3.95 36.79 6.83
CA PRO A 379 4.15 37.85 5.83
C PRO A 379 5.58 38.41 5.73
N ASP A 380 6.38 38.33 6.80
CA ASP A 380 7.79 38.73 6.84
C ASP A 380 8.75 37.65 6.29
N LYS A 381 8.30 36.40 6.19
CA LYS A 381 9.02 35.28 5.57
C LYS A 381 8.77 35.14 4.07
N LEU A 382 7.73 35.78 3.52
CA LEU A 382 7.32 35.64 2.12
C LEU A 382 8.46 35.88 1.11
N ASP A 383 9.24 36.96 1.28
CA ASP A 383 10.37 37.27 0.40
C ASP A 383 11.47 36.20 0.42
N ALA A 384 11.64 35.51 1.57
CA ALA A 384 12.57 34.39 1.69
C ALA A 384 12.03 33.14 1.00
N VAL A 385 10.74 32.81 1.17
CA VAL A 385 10.08 31.69 0.48
C VAL A 385 10.19 31.85 -1.04
N LEU A 386 9.75 32.99 -1.58
CA LEU A 386 9.77 33.26 -3.02
C LEU A 386 11.18 33.16 -3.61
N LYS A 387 12.20 33.61 -2.87
CA LYS A 387 13.61 33.51 -3.28
C LYS A 387 14.15 32.08 -3.25
N THR A 388 13.73 31.25 -2.28
CA THR A 388 14.08 29.81 -2.27
C THR A 388 13.42 29.09 -3.46
N CYS A 389 12.17 29.42 -3.79
CA CYS A 389 11.52 28.89 -4.99
C CYS A 389 12.25 29.33 -6.28
N GLU A 390 12.61 30.61 -6.40
CA GLU A 390 13.40 31.15 -7.53
C GLU A 390 14.76 30.43 -7.69
N LYS A 391 15.47 30.18 -6.57
CA LYS A 391 16.74 29.44 -6.55
C LYS A 391 16.63 28.05 -7.20
N TRP A 392 15.53 27.34 -6.95
CA TRP A 392 15.26 26.00 -7.50
C TRP A 392 14.52 26.04 -8.86
N GLY A 393 14.21 27.22 -9.40
CA GLY A 393 13.43 27.37 -10.63
C GLY A 393 11.95 27.02 -10.49
N VAL A 394 11.46 26.81 -9.26
CA VAL A 394 10.07 26.49 -8.96
C VAL A 394 9.25 27.78 -8.91
N LEU A 395 8.11 27.80 -9.61
CA LEU A 395 7.20 28.94 -9.56
C LEU A 395 6.47 28.95 -8.20
N ALA A 396 6.42 30.12 -7.55
CA ALA A 396 5.60 30.36 -6.37
C ALA A 396 4.82 31.68 -6.53
N THR A 397 3.58 31.74 -6.03
CA THR A 397 2.71 32.92 -6.18
C THR A 397 1.72 33.06 -5.02
N ALA A 398 1.65 34.26 -4.43
CA ALA A 398 0.74 34.60 -3.34
C ALA A 398 -0.72 34.76 -3.84
N ILE A 399 -1.48 33.65 -3.79
CA ILE A 399 -2.86 33.56 -4.28
C ILE A 399 -3.91 33.96 -3.24
N GLY A 400 -3.58 34.04 -1.95
CA GLY A 400 -4.57 34.30 -0.90
C GLY A 400 -3.99 34.77 0.44
N GLU A 401 -4.87 34.88 1.43
CA GLU A 401 -4.57 35.19 2.83
C GLU A 401 -5.47 34.35 3.76
N VAL A 402 -4.92 33.89 4.89
CA VAL A 402 -5.66 33.23 5.97
C VAL A 402 -6.49 34.30 6.69
N THR A 403 -7.77 34.02 6.95
CA THR A 403 -8.69 34.92 7.64
C THR A 403 -9.15 34.34 8.97
N ALA A 404 -9.52 35.21 9.90
CA ALA A 404 -9.90 34.81 11.25
C ALA A 404 -11.24 34.05 11.27
N PRO A 405 -11.48 33.21 12.30
CA PRO A 405 -12.82 32.73 12.64
C PRO A 405 -13.82 33.88 12.85
N GLN A 406 -15.11 33.59 12.79
CA GLN A 406 -16.16 34.60 12.94
C GLN A 406 -16.27 35.11 14.39
N GLN A 407 -16.75 36.35 14.55
CA GLN A 407 -16.78 37.06 15.85
C GLN A 407 -17.73 36.46 16.89
N ASP A 408 -18.63 35.56 16.47
CA ASP A 408 -19.57 34.80 17.29
C ASP A 408 -19.04 33.40 17.67
N GLY A 409 -17.83 33.04 17.22
CA GLY A 409 -17.19 31.76 17.49
C GLY A 409 -17.45 30.68 16.42
N GLN A 410 -18.11 31.00 15.30
CA GLN A 410 -18.18 30.09 14.16
C GLN A 410 -16.82 29.99 13.43
N PRO A 411 -16.55 28.89 12.70
CA PRO A 411 -15.39 28.77 11.82
C PRO A 411 -15.31 29.91 10.80
N GLY A 412 -14.12 30.15 10.25
CA GLY A 412 -13.93 31.11 9.17
C GLY A 412 -14.66 30.75 7.87
N ARG A 413 -14.55 31.61 6.86
CA ARG A 413 -15.16 31.40 5.53
C ARG A 413 -14.07 31.22 4.48
N LEU A 414 -14.32 30.32 3.53
CA LEU A 414 -13.57 30.24 2.28
C LEU A 414 -14.24 31.16 1.27
N LEU A 415 -13.60 32.31 1.03
CA LEU A 415 -14.04 33.41 0.18
C LEU A 415 -13.17 33.46 -1.06
N ILE A 416 -13.66 32.99 -2.20
CA ILE A 416 -12.90 32.94 -3.45
C ILE A 416 -13.46 33.93 -4.45
N THR A 417 -12.60 34.80 -4.98
CA THR A 417 -12.94 35.82 -5.97
C THR A 417 -12.26 35.57 -7.31
N TRP A 418 -12.93 35.97 -8.39
CA TRP A 418 -12.41 36.02 -9.75
C TRP A 418 -12.77 37.37 -10.36
N ARG A 419 -11.76 38.19 -10.70
CA ARG A 419 -11.95 39.50 -11.37
C ARG A 419 -12.96 40.39 -10.62
N ASP A 420 -12.72 40.60 -9.33
CA ASP A 420 -13.59 41.32 -8.38
C ASP A 420 -14.98 40.69 -8.09
N HIS A 421 -15.35 39.58 -8.72
CA HIS A 421 -16.59 38.85 -8.43
C HIS A 421 -16.39 37.76 -7.36
N LEU A 422 -17.28 37.70 -6.36
CA LEU A 422 -17.33 36.61 -5.38
C LEU A 422 -18.00 35.36 -6.00
N VAL A 423 -17.22 34.31 -6.20
CA VAL A 423 -17.63 33.07 -6.88
C VAL A 423 -17.80 31.88 -5.93
N VAL A 424 -17.17 31.91 -4.76
CA VAL A 424 -17.35 30.95 -3.67
C VAL A 424 -17.43 31.70 -2.35
N ASP A 425 -18.45 31.39 -1.55
CA ASP A 425 -18.56 31.79 -0.14
C ASP A 425 -19.17 30.63 0.66
N VAL A 426 -18.30 29.83 1.28
CA VAL A 426 -18.64 28.58 1.99
C VAL A 426 -17.96 28.47 3.36
N PRO A 427 -18.53 27.72 4.32
CA PRO A 427 -17.76 27.20 5.46
C PRO A 427 -16.78 26.12 4.97
N PRO A 428 -15.49 26.13 5.35
CA PRO A 428 -14.56 25.06 4.96
C PRO A 428 -15.00 23.68 5.46
N GLY A 429 -15.39 23.60 6.74
CA GLY A 429 -15.82 22.34 7.35
C GLY A 429 -17.07 21.72 6.71
N SER A 430 -17.92 22.49 6.01
CA SER A 430 -19.12 21.87 5.40
C SER A 430 -18.82 21.09 4.10
N LEU A 431 -17.62 21.28 3.53
CA LEU A 431 -17.12 20.47 2.42
C LEU A 431 -16.43 19.18 2.91
N VAL A 432 -15.81 19.19 4.10
CA VAL A 432 -14.98 18.09 4.64
C VAL A 432 -15.70 17.28 5.73
N ASP A 433 -16.16 17.96 6.78
CA ASP A 433 -16.76 17.37 7.98
C ASP A 433 -18.24 17.04 7.79
N ASP A 434 -19.00 17.96 7.16
CA ASP A 434 -20.41 17.73 6.80
C ASP A 434 -20.60 16.82 5.58
N GLY A 435 -19.58 16.08 5.14
CA GLY A 435 -19.75 15.06 4.10
C GLY A 435 -20.90 14.09 4.40
N PRO A 436 -21.57 13.52 3.38
CA PRO A 436 -22.49 12.39 3.58
C PRO A 436 -21.74 11.21 4.21
N VAL A 437 -22.42 10.46 5.09
CA VAL A 437 -21.89 9.22 5.68
C VAL A 437 -22.97 8.16 5.64
N TYR A 438 -22.72 7.09 4.90
CA TYR A 438 -23.69 6.06 4.59
C TYR A 438 -23.41 4.76 5.35
N ALA A 439 -24.34 4.36 6.22
CA ALA A 439 -24.48 2.97 6.62
C ALA A 439 -25.11 2.19 5.45
N ARG A 440 -24.29 1.83 4.45
CA ARG A 440 -24.70 1.06 3.27
C ARG A 440 -25.29 -0.29 3.70
N PRO A 441 -26.33 -0.83 3.02
CA PRO A 441 -26.83 -2.17 3.28
C PRO A 441 -25.73 -3.22 3.04
N MET A 442 -25.61 -4.21 3.93
CA MET A 442 -24.68 -5.33 3.80
C MET A 442 -25.45 -6.65 3.78
N ARG A 443 -25.00 -7.61 2.96
CA ARG A 443 -25.52 -8.98 2.92
C ARG A 443 -24.47 -9.90 2.32
N GLU A 444 -24.09 -10.94 3.05
CA GLU A 444 -23.25 -12.06 2.59
C GLU A 444 -23.60 -12.51 1.14
N PRO A 445 -22.61 -12.68 0.25
CA PRO A 445 -22.83 -13.17 -1.12
C PRO A 445 -23.50 -14.56 -1.12
N ALA A 446 -24.62 -14.70 -1.84
CA ALA A 446 -25.46 -15.89 -1.80
C ALA A 446 -24.81 -17.15 -2.40
N ASP A 447 -23.73 -16.98 -3.15
CA ASP A 447 -22.88 -18.01 -3.75
C ASP A 447 -21.73 -18.47 -2.83
N LEU A 448 -21.38 -17.70 -1.79
CA LEU A 448 -20.20 -17.95 -0.95
C LEU A 448 -20.21 -19.35 -0.33
N ILE A 449 -21.36 -19.81 0.15
CA ILE A 449 -21.55 -21.14 0.74
C ILE A 449 -21.36 -22.29 -0.27
N LEU A 450 -21.57 -22.05 -1.57
CA LEU A 450 -21.28 -23.02 -2.63
C LEU A 450 -19.81 -22.98 -3.01
N LEU A 451 -19.24 -21.78 -3.12
CA LEU A 451 -17.82 -21.57 -3.39
C LEU A 451 -16.94 -22.23 -2.32
N GLN A 452 -17.27 -22.04 -1.04
CA GLN A 452 -16.55 -22.65 0.09
C GLN A 452 -16.75 -24.17 0.21
N ALA A 453 -17.80 -24.72 -0.39
CA ALA A 453 -18.02 -26.18 -0.44
C ALA A 453 -17.17 -26.86 -1.53
N ASP A 454 -16.78 -26.15 -2.59
CA ASP A 454 -16.07 -26.70 -3.75
C ASP A 454 -14.54 -26.75 -3.53
N ARG A 455 -14.14 -27.64 -2.61
CA ARG A 455 -12.79 -27.69 -2.03
C ARG A 455 -11.72 -28.27 -2.96
N ALA A 456 -10.64 -27.52 -3.16
CA ALA A 456 -9.50 -27.95 -3.98
C ALA A 456 -8.78 -29.19 -3.44
N GLU A 457 -8.86 -29.50 -2.14
CA GLU A 457 -8.28 -30.73 -1.57
C GLU A 457 -8.88 -32.03 -2.13
N THR A 458 -10.03 -31.93 -2.82
CA THR A 458 -10.70 -33.04 -3.51
C THR A 458 -10.21 -33.26 -4.95
N LEU A 459 -9.43 -32.32 -5.51
CA LEU A 459 -8.93 -32.37 -6.89
C LEU A 459 -7.86 -33.48 -7.08
N PRO A 460 -7.68 -33.99 -8.32
CA PRO A 460 -6.67 -35.01 -8.62
C PRO A 460 -5.24 -34.48 -8.41
N ARG A 461 -4.58 -34.96 -7.35
CA ARG A 461 -3.18 -34.61 -7.02
C ARG A 461 -2.17 -35.59 -7.65
N PRO A 462 -0.96 -35.13 -8.00
CA PRO A 462 0.19 -35.99 -8.31
C PRO A 462 0.46 -37.04 -7.23
N THR A 463 0.86 -38.24 -7.65
CA THR A 463 1.13 -39.40 -6.76
C THR A 463 2.46 -40.09 -7.02
N ASP A 464 3.26 -39.58 -7.95
CA ASP A 464 4.47 -40.21 -8.45
C ASP A 464 5.56 -39.19 -8.82
N PRO A 465 6.85 -39.60 -8.81
CA PRO A 465 8.01 -38.85 -9.28
C PRO A 465 7.83 -37.94 -10.49
N ASP A 466 7.32 -38.47 -11.60
CA ASP A 466 7.32 -37.76 -12.89
C ASP A 466 6.20 -36.70 -12.90
N ALA A 467 5.02 -37.02 -12.36
CA ALA A 467 3.93 -36.06 -12.21
C ALA A 467 4.26 -34.93 -11.22
N LEU A 468 5.01 -35.21 -10.15
CA LEU A 468 5.51 -34.18 -9.22
C LEU A 468 6.49 -33.23 -9.92
N ARG A 469 7.43 -33.77 -10.70
CA ARG A 469 8.40 -33.00 -11.48
C ARG A 469 7.75 -32.13 -12.54
N GLU A 470 6.74 -32.64 -13.25
CA GLU A 470 5.96 -31.86 -14.22
C GLU A 470 5.18 -30.74 -13.53
N THR A 471 4.60 -31.01 -12.35
CA THR A 471 3.87 -30.01 -11.57
C THR A 471 4.78 -28.85 -11.14
N LEU A 472 6.01 -29.13 -10.68
CA LEU A 472 7.00 -28.10 -10.36
C LEU A 472 7.29 -27.21 -11.58
N LEU A 473 7.67 -27.82 -12.70
CA LEU A 473 8.03 -27.09 -13.92
C LEU A 473 6.87 -26.30 -14.53
N ARG A 474 5.63 -26.76 -14.36
CA ARG A 474 4.43 -26.01 -14.77
C ARG A 474 4.16 -24.84 -13.83
N MET A 475 4.30 -25.02 -12.52
CA MET A 475 4.03 -23.98 -11.53
C MET A 475 5.06 -22.85 -11.61
N ILE A 476 6.36 -23.12 -11.58
CA ILE A 476 7.38 -22.05 -11.67
C ILE A 476 7.36 -21.28 -13.01
N ALA A 477 6.64 -21.79 -14.01
CA ALA A 477 6.40 -21.12 -15.30
C ALA A 477 5.05 -20.39 -15.38
N SER A 478 4.21 -20.40 -14.34
CA SER A 478 2.95 -19.63 -14.29
C SER A 478 3.25 -18.13 -14.28
N PRO A 479 2.37 -17.25 -14.81
CA PRO A 479 2.60 -15.80 -14.76
C PRO A 479 2.80 -15.23 -13.34
N ASN A 480 2.15 -15.86 -12.35
CA ASN A 480 2.19 -15.42 -10.95
C ASN A 480 3.43 -15.95 -10.22
N LEU A 481 3.91 -17.14 -10.55
CA LEU A 481 5.10 -17.77 -9.96
C LEU A 481 6.39 -17.63 -10.79
N ALA A 482 6.32 -17.09 -12.00
CA ALA A 482 7.50 -16.85 -12.84
C ALA A 482 8.26 -15.58 -12.45
N ASP A 483 9.53 -15.52 -12.83
CA ASP A 483 10.44 -14.41 -12.59
C ASP A 483 9.88 -13.05 -13.02
N LYS A 484 10.05 -12.05 -12.14
CA LYS A 484 9.58 -10.67 -12.34
C LYS A 484 10.66 -9.72 -12.88
N THR A 485 11.80 -10.22 -13.35
CA THR A 485 12.92 -9.38 -13.85
C THR A 485 12.49 -8.53 -15.05
N TRP A 486 11.65 -9.04 -15.95
CA TRP A 486 11.14 -8.26 -17.10
C TRP A 486 10.45 -6.95 -16.68
N VAL A 487 9.75 -6.94 -15.54
CA VAL A 487 9.16 -5.71 -14.97
C VAL A 487 10.26 -4.90 -14.27
N THR A 488 10.97 -5.54 -13.35
CA THR A 488 11.81 -4.87 -12.33
C THR A 488 13.21 -4.48 -12.83
N GLU A 489 13.61 -4.88 -14.03
CA GLU A 489 14.81 -4.36 -14.72
C GLU A 489 14.60 -2.98 -15.36
N GLN A 490 13.35 -2.52 -15.47
CA GLN A 490 12.98 -1.20 -16.00
C GLN A 490 13.02 -0.11 -14.91
N TYR A 491 13.24 -0.50 -13.65
CA TYR A 491 13.28 0.39 -12.48
C TYR A 491 14.70 0.52 -11.93
N ASP A 492 15.10 1.72 -11.52
CA ASP A 492 16.29 1.91 -10.69
C ASP A 492 16.04 1.32 -9.29
N ARG A 493 17.09 0.77 -8.67
CA ARG A 493 17.06 0.20 -7.32
C ARG A 493 18.27 0.59 -6.45
N TYR A 494 19.15 1.47 -6.94
CA TYR A 494 20.45 1.80 -6.33
C TYR A 494 20.71 3.30 -6.15
N VAL A 495 19.92 4.17 -6.77
CA VAL A 495 19.98 5.62 -6.57
C VAL A 495 19.84 5.97 -5.07
N LEU A 496 20.51 7.05 -4.64
CA LEU A 496 20.80 7.40 -3.25
C LEU A 496 21.76 6.45 -2.49
N GLY A 497 22.12 5.27 -3.04
CA GLY A 497 23.19 4.41 -2.51
C GLY A 497 22.88 3.70 -1.17
N ASN A 498 21.62 3.73 -0.73
CA ASN A 498 21.17 3.22 0.57
C ASN A 498 20.34 1.94 0.51
N THR A 499 20.02 1.43 -0.67
CA THR A 499 19.38 0.12 -0.84
C THR A 499 20.31 -1.01 -0.41
N VAL A 500 19.82 -1.90 0.44
CA VAL A 500 20.56 -3.05 0.98
C VAL A 500 19.98 -4.37 0.47
N LEU A 501 18.64 -4.48 0.47
CA LEU A 501 17.88 -5.53 -0.19
C LEU A 501 16.79 -4.87 -1.05
N ALA A 502 16.42 -5.55 -2.13
CA ALA A 502 15.41 -5.13 -3.11
C ALA A 502 15.01 -6.35 -3.95
N GLN A 503 13.93 -6.25 -4.71
CA GLN A 503 13.41 -7.28 -5.60
C GLN A 503 14.52 -8.06 -6.37
N PRO A 504 14.52 -9.41 -6.35
CA PRO A 504 13.52 -10.34 -5.81
C PRO A 504 13.88 -10.92 -4.40
N GLU A 505 14.27 -10.07 -3.44
CA GLU A 505 14.26 -10.46 -2.01
C GLU A 505 12.84 -10.29 -1.43
N ASP A 506 12.50 -11.01 -0.34
CA ASP A 506 11.16 -11.00 0.29
C ASP A 506 10.71 -9.60 0.75
N SER A 507 11.64 -8.67 0.97
CA SER A 507 11.32 -7.28 1.31
C SER A 507 12.43 -6.31 0.87
N GLY A 508 12.02 -5.10 0.53
CA GLY A 508 12.94 -4.00 0.29
C GLY A 508 13.54 -3.51 1.61
N VAL A 509 14.86 -3.31 1.66
CA VAL A 509 15.57 -2.80 2.86
C VAL A 509 16.39 -1.58 2.50
N ILE A 510 16.13 -0.47 3.19
CA ILE A 510 16.84 0.81 3.05
C ILE A 510 17.61 1.11 4.35
N ARG A 511 18.89 1.45 4.21
CA ARG A 511 19.69 2.09 5.27
C ARG A 511 19.25 3.55 5.44
N ILE A 512 18.90 3.92 6.65
CA ILE A 512 18.42 5.28 6.98
C ILE A 512 19.54 6.12 7.60
N ASP A 513 20.43 5.51 8.40
CA ASP A 513 21.64 6.15 8.91
C ASP A 513 22.89 5.30 8.60
N GLU A 514 23.94 5.97 8.12
CA GLU A 514 25.24 5.38 7.81
C GLU A 514 26.12 5.21 9.05
N GLN A 515 25.90 5.98 10.13
CA GLN A 515 26.74 5.95 11.32
C GLN A 515 26.36 4.83 12.30
N THR A 516 25.07 4.67 12.58
CA THR A 516 24.55 3.55 13.39
C THR A 516 24.31 2.28 12.57
N GLY A 517 24.09 2.42 11.26
CA GLY A 517 23.60 1.34 10.41
C GLY A 517 22.08 1.13 10.49
N LEU A 518 21.34 1.97 11.23
CA LEU A 518 19.88 1.88 11.35
C LEU A 518 19.20 1.85 9.98
N GLY A 519 18.21 0.97 9.81
CA GLY A 519 17.41 0.91 8.59
C GLY A 519 16.00 0.38 8.78
N VAL A 520 15.26 0.33 7.68
CA VAL A 520 13.90 -0.17 7.62
C VAL A 520 13.74 -1.24 6.54
N ALA A 521 12.86 -2.19 6.80
CA ALA A 521 12.40 -3.21 5.86
C ALA A 521 10.92 -2.98 5.54
N LEU A 522 10.49 -3.29 4.31
CA LEU A 522 9.15 -3.00 3.82
C LEU A 522 8.68 -4.09 2.85
N SER A 523 7.49 -4.63 3.10
CA SER A 523 6.75 -5.53 2.20
C SER A 523 5.39 -4.93 1.83
N VAL A 524 4.80 -5.41 0.74
CA VAL A 524 3.43 -5.10 0.27
C VAL A 524 2.80 -6.35 -0.33
N ASP A 525 1.69 -6.81 0.24
CA ASP A 525 1.14 -8.13 -0.07
C ASP A 525 -0.40 -8.11 -0.14
N GLY A 526 -1.03 -8.88 -1.04
CA GLY A 526 -2.49 -8.86 -1.19
C GLY A 526 -3.10 -9.93 -2.10
N ASN A 527 -3.20 -11.17 -1.62
CA ASN A 527 -3.85 -12.27 -2.36
C ASN A 527 -5.39 -12.11 -2.40
N GLY A 528 -5.90 -11.61 -3.52
CA GLY A 528 -7.34 -11.40 -3.74
C GLY A 528 -8.16 -12.69 -3.86
N ARG A 529 -7.57 -13.85 -4.17
CA ARG A 529 -8.30 -15.13 -4.21
C ARG A 529 -8.67 -15.58 -2.80
N TYR A 530 -7.75 -15.47 -1.84
CA TYR A 530 -8.06 -15.76 -0.43
C TYR A 530 -9.19 -14.87 0.08
N ALA A 531 -9.11 -13.55 -0.16
CA ALA A 531 -10.15 -12.61 0.24
C ALA A 531 -11.48 -12.75 -0.55
N ARG A 532 -11.47 -13.43 -1.70
CA ARG A 532 -12.69 -13.85 -2.43
C ARG A 532 -13.36 -15.09 -1.83
N LEU A 533 -12.58 -16.01 -1.25
CA LEU A 533 -13.06 -17.22 -0.56
C LEU A 533 -13.51 -16.93 0.87
N ASP A 534 -12.78 -16.07 1.60
CA ASP A 534 -13.18 -15.51 2.90
C ASP A 534 -12.52 -14.13 3.07
N PRO A 535 -13.28 -13.02 3.07
CA PRO A 535 -12.71 -11.68 3.14
C PRO A 535 -12.05 -11.35 4.48
N TYR A 536 -12.50 -11.95 5.59
CA TYR A 536 -11.94 -11.71 6.92
C TYR A 536 -10.61 -12.45 7.10
N HIS A 537 -10.56 -13.73 6.74
CA HIS A 537 -9.34 -14.53 6.81
C HIS A 537 -8.35 -14.18 5.70
N GLY A 538 -8.80 -13.85 4.49
CA GLY A 538 -7.95 -13.35 3.41
C GLY A 538 -7.25 -12.03 3.74
N ALA A 539 -7.94 -11.11 4.41
CA ALA A 539 -7.33 -9.89 4.94
C ALA A 539 -6.26 -10.19 6.02
N LYS A 540 -6.55 -11.12 6.94
CA LYS A 540 -5.55 -11.58 7.92
C LYS A 540 -4.35 -12.29 7.29
N LEU A 541 -4.53 -13.01 6.18
CA LEU A 541 -3.46 -13.66 5.43
C LEU A 541 -2.52 -12.62 4.79
N ALA A 542 -3.05 -11.64 4.05
CA ALA A 542 -2.24 -10.57 3.46
C ALA A 542 -1.43 -9.78 4.51
N LEU A 543 -2.03 -9.49 5.67
CA LEU A 543 -1.32 -8.90 6.80
C LEU A 543 -0.21 -9.80 7.36
N ALA A 544 -0.44 -11.11 7.45
CA ALA A 544 0.52 -12.07 7.97
C ALA A 544 1.69 -12.31 7.00
N GLU A 545 1.41 -12.33 5.70
CA GLU A 545 2.36 -12.45 4.59
C GLU A 545 3.32 -11.26 4.60
N ALA A 546 2.80 -10.03 4.57
CA ALA A 546 3.62 -8.81 4.68
C ALA A 546 4.41 -8.73 5.99
N PHE A 547 3.83 -9.18 7.10
CA PHE A 547 4.52 -9.27 8.39
C PHE A 547 5.67 -10.29 8.38
N ARG A 548 5.48 -11.44 7.72
CA ARG A 548 6.47 -12.52 7.59
C ARG A 548 7.60 -12.13 6.64
N ASN A 549 7.27 -11.52 5.51
CA ASN A 549 8.20 -11.02 4.49
C ASN A 549 9.16 -9.97 5.07
N VAL A 550 8.63 -9.03 5.87
CA VAL A 550 9.48 -8.12 6.66
C VAL A 550 10.34 -8.89 7.67
N ALA A 551 9.76 -9.84 8.40
CA ALA A 551 10.44 -10.54 9.48
C ALA A 551 11.55 -11.52 9.04
N VAL A 552 11.46 -12.14 7.85
CA VAL A 552 12.52 -13.04 7.34
C VAL A 552 13.82 -12.30 7.07
N THR A 553 13.78 -10.99 6.78
CA THR A 553 14.99 -10.15 6.70
C THR A 553 15.72 -9.98 8.03
N GLY A 554 15.12 -10.38 9.16
CA GLY A 554 15.58 -10.12 10.52
C GLY A 554 15.02 -8.82 11.13
N ALA A 555 14.28 -8.02 10.35
CA ALA A 555 13.65 -6.80 10.85
C ALA A 555 12.53 -7.11 11.86
N THR A 556 12.28 -6.17 12.77
CA THR A 556 11.10 -6.21 13.65
C THR A 556 9.97 -5.39 13.02
N PRO A 557 8.83 -5.99 12.63
CA PRO A 557 7.66 -5.26 12.14
C PRO A 557 7.07 -4.34 13.22
N ILE A 558 6.67 -3.12 12.85
CA ILE A 558 6.17 -2.10 13.80
C ILE A 558 4.91 -1.34 13.36
N ALA A 559 4.55 -1.33 12.08
CA ALA A 559 3.45 -0.50 11.56
C ALA A 559 2.86 -1.04 10.24
N VAL A 560 1.62 -0.66 9.93
CA VAL A 560 0.86 -1.11 8.76
C VAL A 560 0.29 0.08 7.97
N THR A 561 0.23 -0.04 6.65
CA THR A 561 -0.56 0.81 5.74
C THR A 561 -1.40 -0.08 4.81
N ASP A 562 -2.59 0.35 4.39
CA ASP A 562 -3.50 -0.46 3.58
C ASP A 562 -4.06 0.26 2.35
N CYS A 563 -4.23 -0.46 1.23
CA CYS A 563 -4.94 0.00 0.05
C CYS A 563 -6.07 -0.97 -0.30
N LEU A 564 -7.29 -0.60 0.06
CA LEU A 564 -8.46 -1.45 -0.02
C LEU A 564 -9.13 -1.32 -1.39
N ASN A 565 -8.89 -2.28 -2.28
CA ASN A 565 -9.44 -2.29 -3.63
C ASN A 565 -10.67 -3.20 -3.73
N PHE A 566 -11.83 -2.59 -4.02
CA PHE A 566 -13.15 -3.23 -4.04
C PHE A 566 -14.04 -2.72 -5.19
N GLY A 567 -15.12 -3.47 -5.49
CA GLY A 567 -16.17 -3.07 -6.44
C GLY A 567 -17.06 -1.93 -5.90
N SER A 568 -18.30 -1.84 -6.38
CA SER A 568 -19.25 -0.82 -5.95
C SER A 568 -19.76 -1.05 -4.51
N PRO A 569 -19.64 -0.08 -3.58
CA PRO A 569 -20.23 -0.15 -2.24
C PRO A 569 -21.76 -0.01 -2.24
N GLU A 570 -22.38 0.08 -3.43
CA GLU A 570 -23.83 0.03 -3.59
C GLU A 570 -24.36 -1.42 -3.68
N ASP A 571 -23.49 -2.39 -3.98
CA ASP A 571 -23.85 -3.82 -3.90
C ASP A 571 -23.66 -4.33 -2.44
N PRO A 572 -24.71 -4.88 -1.79
CA PRO A 572 -24.61 -5.35 -0.42
C PRO A 572 -23.62 -6.49 -0.18
N GLY A 573 -23.28 -7.28 -1.21
CA GLY A 573 -22.27 -8.32 -1.18
C GLY A 573 -20.86 -7.75 -1.12
N VAL A 574 -20.55 -6.80 -2.03
CA VAL A 574 -19.26 -6.10 -2.04
C VAL A 574 -19.05 -5.29 -0.76
N MET A 575 -20.10 -4.60 -0.30
CA MET A 575 -20.05 -3.84 0.95
C MET A 575 -19.82 -4.74 2.17
N TRP A 576 -20.42 -5.93 2.20
CA TRP A 576 -20.15 -6.93 3.24
C TRP A 576 -18.71 -7.45 3.19
N GLN A 577 -18.20 -7.77 1.98
CA GLN A 577 -16.80 -8.19 1.81
C GLN A 577 -15.80 -7.13 2.28
N PHE A 578 -16.06 -5.85 1.98
CA PHE A 578 -15.26 -4.73 2.48
C PHE A 578 -15.29 -4.63 4.00
N ALA A 579 -16.48 -4.68 4.61
CA ALA A 579 -16.63 -4.57 6.06
C ALA A 579 -15.91 -5.70 6.81
N GLU A 580 -15.98 -6.93 6.29
CA GLU A 580 -15.30 -8.09 6.85
C GLU A 580 -13.78 -8.05 6.64
N ALA A 581 -13.28 -7.55 5.50
CA ALA A 581 -11.85 -7.36 5.27
C ALA A 581 -11.26 -6.28 6.20
N VAL A 582 -11.92 -5.13 6.36
CA VAL A 582 -11.53 -4.09 7.33
C VAL A 582 -11.55 -4.64 8.76
N ARG A 583 -12.55 -5.47 9.10
CA ARG A 583 -12.61 -6.15 10.39
C ARG A 583 -11.43 -7.12 10.56
N GLY A 584 -11.05 -7.86 9.51
CA GLY A 584 -9.90 -8.77 9.46
C GLY A 584 -8.57 -8.08 9.73
N LEU A 585 -8.29 -6.99 9.01
CA LEU A 585 -7.12 -6.15 9.23
C LEU A 585 -7.11 -5.56 10.65
N ALA A 586 -8.22 -4.98 11.11
CA ALA A 586 -8.28 -4.35 12.42
C ALA A 586 -8.11 -5.34 13.58
N ASP A 587 -8.73 -6.53 13.49
CA ASP A 587 -8.58 -7.60 14.48
C ASP A 587 -7.16 -8.19 14.43
N GLY A 588 -6.55 -8.31 13.24
CA GLY A 588 -5.18 -8.82 13.06
C GLY A 588 -4.09 -7.86 13.54
N CYS A 589 -4.23 -6.56 13.25
CA CYS A 589 -3.31 -5.51 13.72
C CYS A 589 -3.30 -5.42 15.25
N ALA A 590 -4.47 -5.54 15.89
CA ALA A 590 -4.60 -5.59 17.34
C ALA A 590 -3.95 -6.85 17.96
N GLU A 591 -4.02 -8.00 17.28
CA GLU A 591 -3.43 -9.27 17.73
C GLU A 591 -1.90 -9.30 17.58
N LEU A 592 -1.38 -8.85 16.43
CA LEU A 592 0.06 -8.67 16.21
C LEU A 592 0.64 -7.54 17.08
N GLY A 593 -0.16 -6.54 17.42
CA GLY A 593 0.26 -5.38 18.22
C GLY A 593 0.96 -4.28 17.41
N ILE A 594 0.63 -4.14 16.12
CA ILE A 594 1.14 -3.09 15.24
C ILE A 594 -0.04 -2.28 14.66
N PRO A 595 -0.02 -0.93 14.70
CA PRO A 595 -1.15 -0.12 14.25
C PRO A 595 -1.17 0.10 12.74
N VAL A 596 -2.37 0.27 12.19
CA VAL A 596 -2.57 0.92 10.88
C VAL A 596 -2.31 2.42 11.05
N THR A 597 -1.42 2.99 10.26
CA THR A 597 -0.97 4.38 10.38
C THR A 597 -1.67 5.31 9.40
N GLY A 598 -2.05 4.79 8.23
CA GLY A 598 -2.77 5.49 7.16
C GLY A 598 -2.95 4.56 5.96
N GLY A 599 -3.79 4.93 4.99
CA GLY A 599 -4.14 4.07 3.87
C GLY A 599 -5.12 4.74 2.89
N ASN A 600 -5.64 3.96 1.95
CA ASN A 600 -6.50 4.41 0.86
C ASN A 600 -7.65 3.41 0.59
N VAL A 601 -8.79 3.89 0.08
CA VAL A 601 -9.91 3.03 -0.36
C VAL A 601 -10.27 3.31 -1.81
N SER A 602 -10.11 2.29 -2.64
CA SER A 602 -10.51 2.27 -4.04
C SER A 602 -11.81 1.47 -4.20
N PHE A 603 -12.91 2.18 -4.39
CA PHE A 603 -14.22 1.59 -4.71
C PHE A 603 -14.51 1.66 -6.22
N TYR A 604 -15.62 1.05 -6.64
CA TYR A 604 -16.10 1.03 -8.03
C TYR A 604 -15.15 0.37 -9.05
N ASN A 605 -14.24 -0.51 -8.60
CA ASN A 605 -13.44 -1.38 -9.48
C ASN A 605 -14.33 -2.51 -10.04
N GLN A 606 -15.24 -2.16 -10.95
CA GLN A 606 -16.11 -3.09 -11.64
C GLN A 606 -16.54 -2.61 -13.03
N THR A 607 -16.72 -3.56 -13.94
CA THR A 607 -17.22 -3.30 -15.31
C THR A 607 -18.59 -3.95 -15.46
N GLY A 608 -19.61 -3.13 -15.68
CA GLY A 608 -21.01 -3.58 -15.58
C GLY A 608 -21.32 -4.17 -14.21
N ALA A 609 -21.65 -5.47 -14.19
CA ALA A 609 -21.95 -6.24 -12.97
C ALA A 609 -20.79 -7.12 -12.47
N ALA A 610 -19.65 -7.14 -13.16
CA ALA A 610 -18.48 -7.92 -12.77
C ALA A 610 -17.50 -7.04 -11.97
N ALA A 611 -17.44 -7.27 -10.66
CA ALA A 611 -16.42 -6.69 -9.78
C ALA A 611 -15.14 -7.52 -9.77
N ILE A 612 -14.03 -6.86 -9.44
CA ILE A 612 -12.78 -7.53 -9.05
C ILE A 612 -12.99 -8.44 -7.84
N HIS A 613 -12.01 -9.30 -7.56
CA HIS A 613 -11.92 -9.91 -6.24
C HIS A 613 -11.63 -8.84 -5.16
N PRO A 614 -12.17 -9.00 -3.93
CA PRO A 614 -11.75 -8.21 -2.77
C PRO A 614 -10.22 -8.20 -2.66
N THR A 615 -9.58 -7.05 -2.78
CA THR A 615 -8.11 -6.97 -2.78
C THR A 615 -7.63 -5.93 -1.77
N PRO A 616 -7.62 -6.29 -0.47
CA PRO A 616 -6.90 -5.52 0.55
C PRO A 616 -5.39 -5.74 0.34
N VAL A 617 -4.69 -4.75 -0.22
CA VAL A 617 -3.22 -4.75 -0.26
C VAL A 617 -2.72 -4.16 1.04
N VAL A 618 -1.80 -4.85 1.70
CA VAL A 618 -1.28 -4.53 3.03
C VAL A 618 0.22 -4.29 2.95
N GLY A 619 0.67 -3.07 3.25
CA GLY A 619 2.08 -2.74 3.42
C GLY A 619 2.50 -2.81 4.89
N VAL A 620 3.58 -3.51 5.21
CA VAL A 620 4.11 -3.62 6.59
C VAL A 620 5.52 -3.07 6.64
N LEU A 621 5.76 -2.17 7.60
CA LEU A 621 7.06 -1.56 7.89
C LEU A 621 7.71 -2.25 9.10
N GLY A 622 8.98 -2.59 8.98
CA GLY A 622 9.84 -3.04 10.08
C GLY A 622 11.15 -2.25 10.20
N VAL A 623 11.84 -2.43 11.33
CA VAL A 623 13.13 -1.77 11.64
C VAL A 623 14.23 -2.80 11.86
N LEU A 624 15.43 -2.48 11.36
CA LEU A 624 16.70 -3.14 11.64
C LEU A 624 17.58 -2.17 12.44
N GLU A 625 18.03 -2.58 13.62
CA GLU A 625 19.00 -1.81 14.44
C GLU A 625 20.31 -1.57 13.65
N ASN A 626 20.71 -2.56 12.85
CA ASN A 626 21.84 -2.49 11.93
C ASN A 626 21.54 -3.27 10.64
N VAL A 627 21.48 -2.59 9.50
CA VAL A 627 21.22 -3.21 8.19
C VAL A 627 22.30 -4.18 7.74
N ALA A 628 23.44 -4.31 8.42
CA ALA A 628 24.44 -5.34 8.11
C ALA A 628 24.00 -6.76 8.56
N GLU A 629 23.07 -6.85 9.52
CA GLU A 629 22.57 -8.11 10.10
C GLU A 629 21.41 -8.74 9.30
N ARG A 630 21.02 -8.07 8.22
CA ARG A 630 19.96 -8.48 7.29
C ARG A 630 20.15 -9.90 6.74
N VAL A 631 19.06 -10.63 6.61
CA VAL A 631 19.02 -11.95 5.98
C VAL A 631 18.37 -11.84 4.59
N ALA A 632 18.82 -12.66 3.65
CA ALA A 632 18.39 -12.68 2.24
C ALA A 632 17.72 -14.02 1.91
N SER A 633 16.98 -14.11 0.81
CA SER A 633 16.25 -15.33 0.38
C SER A 633 17.18 -16.41 -0.19
N GLY A 634 18.24 -15.99 -0.89
CA GLY A 634 19.12 -16.85 -1.67
C GLY A 634 20.05 -17.75 -0.85
N PHE A 635 20.20 -19.02 -1.25
CA PHE A 635 21.17 -19.93 -0.65
C PHE A 635 22.62 -19.44 -0.89
N VAL A 636 23.39 -19.33 0.19
CA VAL A 636 24.75 -18.77 0.13
C VAL A 636 25.77 -19.83 -0.32
N ALA A 637 26.69 -19.44 -1.21
CA ALA A 637 27.81 -20.27 -1.64
C ALA A 637 29.04 -20.08 -0.73
N HIS A 638 29.40 -21.09 0.05
CA HIS A 638 30.55 -21.02 0.95
C HIS A 638 31.89 -21.26 0.24
N PRO A 639 32.93 -20.41 0.45
CA PRO A 639 34.23 -20.56 -0.21
C PRO A 639 34.97 -21.88 0.05
N THR A 640 34.61 -22.61 1.11
CA THR A 640 35.15 -23.93 1.47
C THR A 640 34.39 -25.10 0.85
N ASN A 641 33.35 -24.86 0.06
CA ASN A 641 32.34 -25.84 -0.38
C ASN A 641 31.69 -26.59 0.79
N GLU A 642 31.47 -25.87 1.89
CA GLU A 642 30.60 -26.33 2.97
C GLU A 642 29.13 -26.10 2.63
N HIS A 643 28.27 -26.86 3.30
CA HIS A 643 26.82 -26.85 3.11
C HIS A 643 26.13 -26.38 4.38
N ASP A 644 25.06 -25.65 4.21
CA ASP A 644 24.16 -25.26 5.28
C ASP A 644 23.07 -26.31 5.47
N GLN A 645 22.56 -26.40 6.69
CA GLN A 645 21.43 -27.26 7.01
C GLN A 645 20.14 -26.52 6.67
N LEU A 646 19.25 -27.15 5.88
CA LEU A 646 17.97 -26.59 5.49
C LEU A 646 16.90 -26.98 6.49
N PHE A 647 16.31 -25.98 7.16
CA PHE A 647 15.19 -26.18 8.06
C PHE A 647 13.91 -25.55 7.47
N LEU A 648 12.80 -26.29 7.55
CA LEU A 648 11.47 -25.72 7.40
C LEU A 648 10.95 -25.33 8.79
N LEU A 649 10.54 -24.08 8.95
CA LEU A 649 9.83 -23.58 10.13
C LEU A 649 8.31 -23.64 9.87
N GLY A 650 7.52 -23.81 10.94
CA GLY A 650 6.06 -23.92 10.85
C GLY A 650 5.56 -25.35 10.59
N GLU A 651 4.29 -25.48 10.21
CA GLU A 651 3.63 -26.78 9.95
C GLU A 651 2.90 -26.75 8.61
N THR A 652 3.15 -27.73 7.74
CA THR A 652 2.39 -27.90 6.48
C THR A 652 1.14 -28.74 6.73
N HIS A 653 -0.03 -28.23 6.33
CA HIS A 653 -1.32 -28.91 6.41
C HIS A 653 -1.81 -29.35 5.01
N VAL A 654 -3.07 -29.79 4.89
CA VAL A 654 -3.69 -30.11 3.59
C VAL A 654 -4.56 -28.93 3.17
N GLU A 655 -3.93 -27.82 2.83
CA GLU A 655 -4.57 -26.56 2.46
C GLU A 655 -4.18 -26.22 1.01
N LEU A 656 -5.15 -26.30 0.11
CA LEU A 656 -4.95 -26.17 -1.35
C LEU A 656 -6.01 -25.27 -2.00
N SER A 657 -7.03 -24.87 -1.24
CA SER A 657 -8.17 -24.09 -1.69
C SER A 657 -7.78 -22.61 -1.86
N GLY A 658 -7.91 -22.10 -3.09
CA GLY A 658 -7.44 -20.77 -3.50
C GLY A 658 -6.04 -20.74 -4.12
N SER A 659 -5.31 -21.86 -4.08
CA SER A 659 -3.88 -21.92 -4.40
C SER A 659 -3.49 -21.67 -5.85
N GLU A 660 -2.22 -21.27 -6.07
CA GLU A 660 -1.65 -21.23 -7.42
C GLU A 660 -1.62 -22.64 -8.04
N TRP A 661 -1.44 -23.71 -7.27
CA TRP A 661 -1.59 -25.07 -7.81
C TRP A 661 -3.00 -25.34 -8.35
N ALA A 662 -4.03 -25.01 -7.56
CA ALA A 662 -5.44 -25.22 -7.94
C ALA A 662 -5.80 -24.37 -9.18
N TRP A 663 -5.29 -23.15 -9.26
CA TRP A 663 -5.46 -22.29 -10.43
C TRP A 663 -4.71 -22.83 -11.66
N VAL A 664 -3.39 -23.03 -11.57
CA VAL A 664 -2.51 -23.37 -12.71
C VAL A 664 -2.74 -24.79 -13.25
N THR A 665 -3.24 -25.73 -12.44
CA THR A 665 -3.49 -27.12 -12.87
C THR A 665 -4.96 -27.42 -13.15
N HIS A 666 -5.91 -26.67 -12.58
CA HIS A 666 -7.34 -26.99 -12.66
C HIS A 666 -8.25 -25.81 -13.00
N GLU A 667 -7.73 -24.58 -13.18
CA GLU A 667 -8.50 -23.33 -13.34
C GLU A 667 -9.51 -23.12 -12.19
N HIS A 668 -9.16 -23.63 -10.99
CA HIS A 668 -10.10 -23.80 -9.88
C HIS A 668 -9.97 -22.71 -8.81
N LEU A 669 -11.10 -22.07 -8.49
CA LEU A 669 -11.23 -21.21 -7.31
C LEU A 669 -12.44 -21.70 -6.49
N GLY A 670 -12.16 -22.21 -5.29
CA GLY A 670 -13.17 -22.73 -4.36
C GLY A 670 -12.53 -23.31 -3.10
N GLY A 671 -13.35 -23.58 -2.10
CA GLY A 671 -12.96 -23.99 -0.74
C GLY A 671 -12.75 -22.79 0.20
N VAL A 672 -11.98 -23.01 1.27
CA VAL A 672 -11.63 -21.97 2.26
C VAL A 672 -10.12 -21.72 2.24
N PRO A 673 -9.65 -20.47 2.43
CA PRO A 673 -8.22 -20.17 2.36
C PRO A 673 -7.45 -20.76 3.55
N PRO A 674 -6.10 -20.84 3.47
CA PRO A 674 -5.25 -21.35 4.54
C PRO A 674 -5.54 -20.68 5.89
N GLN A 675 -5.41 -21.42 6.99
CA GLN A 675 -5.65 -20.89 8.33
C GLN A 675 -4.38 -20.22 8.88
N VAL A 676 -4.55 -19.01 9.43
CA VAL A 676 -3.45 -18.19 9.96
C VAL A 676 -3.56 -18.00 11.47
N ASP A 677 -2.45 -18.26 12.16
CA ASP A 677 -2.27 -18.03 13.60
C ASP A 677 -1.26 -16.88 13.78
N LEU A 678 -1.77 -15.68 14.05
CA LEU A 678 -0.94 -14.48 14.18
C LEU A 678 -0.09 -14.49 15.46
N THR A 679 -0.45 -15.32 16.45
CA THR A 679 0.39 -15.55 17.63
C THR A 679 1.63 -16.38 17.26
N ARG A 680 1.49 -17.36 16.37
CA ARG A 680 2.63 -18.10 15.78
C ARG A 680 3.47 -17.23 14.85
N GLU A 681 2.87 -16.40 13.99
CA GLU A 681 3.62 -15.45 13.14
C GLU A 681 4.49 -14.51 14.02
N LYS A 682 3.94 -14.02 15.13
CA LYS A 682 4.68 -13.18 16.09
C LYS A 682 5.82 -13.92 16.81
N GLN A 683 5.65 -15.21 17.11
CA GLN A 683 6.73 -16.06 17.65
C GLN A 683 7.84 -16.29 16.63
N LEU A 684 7.46 -16.57 15.38
CA LEU A 684 8.34 -16.76 14.22
C LEU A 684 9.15 -15.50 13.92
N ALA A 685 8.53 -14.32 13.86
CA ALA A 685 9.25 -13.06 13.68
C ALA A 685 10.23 -12.77 14.82
N GLY A 686 9.84 -13.06 16.07
CA GLY A 686 10.75 -12.97 17.21
C GLY A 686 11.97 -13.89 17.07
N LEU A 687 11.78 -15.12 16.59
CA LEU A 687 12.85 -16.09 16.34
C LEU A 687 13.79 -15.61 15.23
N LEU A 688 13.26 -15.10 14.12
CA LEU A 688 14.03 -14.63 12.97
C LEU A 688 14.90 -13.42 13.35
N ALA A 689 14.31 -12.42 14.03
CA ALA A 689 15.03 -11.25 14.53
C ALA A 689 16.03 -11.58 15.67
N ALA A 690 15.86 -12.70 16.39
CA ALA A 690 16.85 -13.20 17.31
C ALA A 690 18.01 -13.90 16.57
N ALA A 691 17.70 -14.81 15.65
CA ALA A 691 18.67 -15.63 14.91
C ALA A 691 19.53 -14.83 13.91
N SER A 692 18.97 -13.78 13.29
CA SER A 692 19.69 -12.80 12.47
C SER A 692 20.81 -12.12 13.27
N ARG A 693 20.48 -11.50 14.42
CA ARG A 693 21.43 -10.77 15.28
C ARG A 693 22.60 -11.60 15.83
N VAL A 694 22.47 -12.92 15.88
CA VAL A 694 23.55 -13.85 16.29
C VAL A 694 24.18 -14.62 15.13
N GLY A 695 23.87 -14.27 13.87
CA GLY A 695 24.45 -14.91 12.68
C GLY A 695 24.14 -16.41 12.58
N HIS A 696 22.92 -16.82 12.96
CA HIS A 696 22.47 -18.22 12.89
C HIS A 696 21.73 -18.56 11.59
N LEU A 697 21.59 -17.60 10.68
CA LEU A 697 20.95 -17.72 9.38
C LEU A 697 21.94 -17.31 8.28
N SER A 698 22.11 -18.15 7.26
CA SER A 698 22.73 -17.78 5.98
C SER A 698 21.69 -17.17 5.04
N SER A 699 20.50 -17.77 5.01
CA SER A 699 19.33 -17.29 4.26
C SER A 699 18.04 -17.63 5.00
N ALA A 700 16.98 -16.87 4.72
CA ALA A 700 15.62 -17.09 5.20
C ALA A 700 14.66 -16.58 4.11
N HIS A 701 13.68 -17.39 3.75
CA HIS A 701 12.74 -17.12 2.67
C HIS A 701 11.35 -17.61 3.07
N ASP A 702 10.34 -16.79 2.80
CA ASP A 702 8.94 -17.06 3.02
C ASP A 702 8.39 -18.30 2.24
N LEU A 703 7.23 -18.82 2.68
CA LEU A 703 6.41 -19.80 1.95
C LEU A 703 4.98 -19.26 1.73
N SER A 704 4.83 -18.46 0.68
CA SER A 704 3.58 -17.90 0.14
C SER A 704 3.05 -18.76 -1.04
N ASP A 705 2.60 -18.13 -2.13
CA ASP A 705 2.06 -18.78 -3.34
C ASP A 705 3.03 -19.85 -3.88
N GLY A 706 2.51 -21.02 -4.27
CA GLY A 706 3.29 -22.17 -4.72
C GLY A 706 3.99 -22.98 -3.63
N GLY A 707 4.15 -22.43 -2.42
CA GLY A 707 4.67 -23.11 -1.23
C GLY A 707 6.15 -23.50 -1.31
N LEU A 708 6.55 -24.52 -0.52
CA LEU A 708 7.95 -24.96 -0.37
C LEU A 708 8.65 -25.25 -1.70
N ALA A 709 7.92 -25.73 -2.70
CA ALA A 709 8.38 -25.97 -4.05
C ALA A 709 8.91 -24.70 -4.74
N GLN A 710 8.20 -23.58 -4.58
CA GLN A 710 8.57 -22.27 -5.14
C GLN A 710 9.79 -21.72 -4.41
N SER A 711 9.74 -21.59 -3.08
CA SER A 711 10.84 -21.05 -2.26
C SER A 711 12.15 -21.82 -2.46
N LEU A 712 12.09 -23.15 -2.62
CA LEU A 712 13.28 -23.96 -2.94
C LEU A 712 13.89 -23.61 -4.30
N VAL A 713 13.07 -23.34 -5.31
CA VAL A 713 13.56 -22.96 -6.65
C VAL A 713 14.14 -21.55 -6.62
N GLU A 714 13.46 -20.61 -5.97
CA GLU A 714 13.91 -19.21 -5.85
C GLU A 714 15.22 -19.10 -5.06
N SER A 715 15.30 -19.68 -3.84
CA SER A 715 16.54 -19.74 -3.06
C SER A 715 17.69 -20.39 -3.83
N CYS A 716 17.44 -21.43 -4.64
CA CYS A 716 18.46 -22.05 -5.49
C CYS A 716 18.91 -21.13 -6.64
N LEU A 717 17.95 -20.57 -7.38
CA LEU A 717 18.22 -19.80 -8.60
C LEU A 717 18.87 -18.44 -8.31
N ARG A 718 18.60 -17.84 -7.14
CA ARG A 718 19.08 -16.52 -6.70
C ARG A 718 20.61 -16.38 -6.72
N HIS A 719 21.32 -17.42 -6.31
CA HIS A 719 22.80 -17.47 -6.29
C HIS A 719 23.40 -18.68 -7.03
N ASN A 720 22.55 -19.47 -7.70
CA ASN A 720 22.93 -20.68 -8.44
C ASN A 720 23.60 -21.76 -7.56
N VAL A 721 23.04 -21.97 -6.37
CA VAL A 721 23.43 -23.00 -5.41
C VAL A 721 22.35 -24.08 -5.40
N GLY A 722 22.72 -25.36 -5.54
CA GLY A 722 21.77 -26.45 -5.51
C GLY A 722 21.27 -26.77 -4.10
N ALA A 723 20.33 -27.69 -4.00
CA ALA A 723 19.85 -28.20 -2.72
C ALA A 723 19.44 -29.67 -2.82
N ARG A 724 19.61 -30.41 -1.72
CA ARG A 724 19.20 -31.81 -1.60
C ARG A 724 18.35 -31.97 -0.35
N ILE A 725 17.05 -32.15 -0.54
CA ILE A 725 16.06 -32.32 0.54
C ILE A 725 15.46 -33.74 0.53
N ALA A 726 14.90 -34.14 1.66
CA ALA A 726 14.08 -35.34 1.80
C ALA A 726 12.66 -34.97 2.24
N VAL A 727 11.68 -35.69 1.71
CA VAL A 727 10.29 -35.61 2.20
C VAL A 727 10.22 -36.37 3.53
N PRO A 728 9.65 -35.81 4.62
CA PRO A 728 9.54 -36.50 5.89
C PRO A 728 8.68 -37.77 5.82
N GLU A 729 8.94 -38.77 6.68
CA GLU A 729 8.24 -40.07 6.70
C GLU A 729 6.69 -39.91 6.72
N ARG A 730 6.17 -38.92 7.46
CA ARG A 730 4.72 -38.62 7.52
C ARG A 730 4.12 -38.10 6.21
N PHE A 731 4.95 -37.70 5.26
CA PHE A 731 4.61 -37.19 3.94
C PHE A 731 5.05 -38.10 2.78
N GLU A 732 5.78 -39.20 2.99
CA GLU A 732 6.27 -40.07 1.89
C GLU A 732 5.14 -40.77 1.09
N GLY A 733 3.95 -40.93 1.67
CA GLY A 733 2.89 -41.80 1.14
C GLY A 733 1.95 -41.15 0.10
N GLY A 734 1.90 -41.70 -1.12
CA GLY A 734 0.86 -41.37 -2.11
C GLY A 734 0.96 -39.95 -2.63
N SER A 735 -0.10 -39.13 -2.44
CA SER A 735 -0.11 -37.70 -2.79
C SER A 735 0.28 -36.78 -1.62
N MET A 736 0.88 -37.32 -0.56
CA MET A 736 1.43 -36.50 0.53
C MET A 736 2.79 -35.82 0.20
N PRO A 737 3.67 -36.33 -0.70
CA PRO A 737 4.83 -35.57 -1.14
C PRO A 737 4.43 -34.30 -1.89
N PHE A 738 3.34 -34.37 -2.66
CA PHE A 738 2.71 -33.21 -3.28
C PHE A 738 2.27 -32.18 -2.22
N VAL A 739 1.57 -32.62 -1.17
CA VAL A 739 1.11 -31.70 -0.10
C VAL A 739 2.29 -31.03 0.61
N PHE A 740 3.36 -31.77 0.91
CA PHE A 740 4.55 -31.23 1.56
C PHE A 740 5.23 -30.12 0.74
N LEU A 741 5.25 -30.27 -0.59
CA LEU A 741 5.91 -29.37 -1.52
C LEU A 741 5.03 -28.17 -1.92
N PHE A 742 3.75 -28.38 -2.22
CA PHE A 742 2.88 -27.42 -2.93
C PHE A 742 1.68 -26.90 -2.12
N SER A 743 1.56 -27.22 -0.82
CA SER A 743 0.56 -26.59 0.04
C SER A 743 1.06 -25.23 0.55
N GLU A 744 0.15 -24.27 0.61
CA GLU A 744 0.38 -22.84 0.92
C GLU A 744 -0.09 -22.48 2.35
N SER A 745 0.04 -23.42 3.30
CA SER A 745 -0.19 -23.16 4.74
C SER A 745 0.61 -21.94 5.22
N ALA A 746 -0.04 -21.04 5.96
CA ALA A 746 0.58 -19.83 6.50
C ALA A 746 1.60 -20.14 7.62
N GLY A 747 2.40 -19.14 8.02
CA GLY A 747 3.31 -19.23 9.16
C GLY A 747 4.49 -20.19 8.97
N ARG A 748 5.02 -20.29 7.74
CA ARG A 748 6.18 -21.13 7.40
C ARG A 748 7.28 -20.31 6.73
N VAL A 749 8.54 -20.72 6.97
CA VAL A 749 9.75 -20.11 6.39
C VAL A 749 10.77 -21.21 6.14
N LEU A 750 11.43 -21.15 4.98
CA LEU A 750 12.60 -21.95 4.63
C LEU A 750 13.86 -21.20 5.07
N VAL A 751 14.68 -21.80 5.94
CA VAL A 751 15.95 -21.20 6.37
C VAL A 751 17.14 -22.10 6.06
N SER A 752 18.27 -21.49 5.72
CA SER A 752 19.58 -22.16 5.66
C SER A 752 20.43 -21.73 6.85
N VAL A 753 20.92 -22.72 7.61
CA VAL A 753 21.62 -22.51 8.89
C VAL A 753 23.09 -22.92 8.75
N PRO A 754 24.06 -22.05 9.11
CA PRO A 754 25.47 -22.37 9.09
C PRO A 754 25.82 -23.65 9.85
N ARG A 755 26.69 -24.46 9.25
CA ARG A 755 27.17 -25.70 9.86
C ARG A 755 27.84 -25.44 11.22
N GLY A 756 27.44 -26.18 12.23
CA GLY A 756 27.84 -26.00 13.64
C GLY A 756 26.92 -25.08 14.45
N HIS A 757 26.04 -24.29 13.81
CA HIS A 757 25.06 -23.43 14.50
C HIS A 757 23.74 -24.17 14.82
N GLU A 758 23.55 -25.41 14.34
CA GLU A 758 22.28 -26.14 14.36
C GLU A 758 21.72 -26.27 15.78
N LYS A 759 22.58 -26.54 16.76
CA LYS A 759 22.20 -26.72 18.17
C LYS A 759 21.80 -25.42 18.87
N ALA A 760 22.33 -24.29 18.42
CA ALA A 760 21.96 -22.99 18.97
C ALA A 760 20.68 -22.49 18.30
N PHE A 761 20.57 -22.62 16.98
CA PHE A 761 19.36 -22.32 16.23
C PHE A 761 18.14 -23.12 16.73
N THR A 762 18.24 -24.46 16.81
CA THR A 762 17.14 -25.31 17.28
C THR A 762 16.79 -25.10 18.77
N ALA A 763 17.70 -24.53 19.57
CA ALA A 763 17.40 -24.08 20.93
C ALA A 763 16.60 -22.77 20.93
N LEU A 764 16.94 -21.80 20.07
CA LEU A 764 16.13 -20.58 19.87
C LEU A 764 14.72 -20.92 19.37
N CYS A 765 14.56 -21.87 18.44
CA CYS A 765 13.23 -22.32 18.00
C CYS A 765 12.41 -22.87 19.18
N ALA A 766 13.03 -23.64 20.07
CA ALA A 766 12.37 -24.17 21.27
C ALA A 766 12.07 -23.10 22.33
N GLU A 767 12.88 -22.05 22.44
CA GLU A 767 12.64 -20.89 23.32
C GLU A 767 11.45 -20.05 22.83
N HIS A 768 11.35 -19.83 21.51
CA HIS A 768 10.25 -19.10 20.89
C HIS A 768 8.97 -19.95 20.68
N GLY A 769 9.06 -21.27 20.87
CA GLY A 769 7.92 -22.21 20.69
C GLY A 769 7.62 -22.56 19.23
N VAL A 770 8.51 -22.22 18.29
CA VAL A 770 8.31 -22.40 16.84
C VAL A 770 8.63 -23.85 16.44
N PRO A 771 7.70 -24.59 15.82
CA PRO A 771 7.98 -25.92 15.28
C PRO A 771 8.93 -25.83 14.08
N TRP A 772 9.81 -26.82 13.95
CA TRP A 772 10.81 -26.88 12.88
C TRP A 772 11.08 -28.33 12.46
N GLU A 773 11.58 -28.49 11.24
CA GLU A 773 12.03 -29.76 10.70
C GLU A 773 13.31 -29.59 9.86
N LEU A 774 14.31 -30.44 10.08
CA LEU A 774 15.50 -30.51 9.25
C LEU A 774 15.16 -31.27 7.96
N ILE A 775 15.03 -30.57 6.84
CA ILE A 775 14.57 -31.13 5.57
C ILE A 775 15.71 -31.51 4.61
N GLY A 776 16.91 -30.95 4.75
CA GLY A 776 18.01 -31.22 3.82
C GLY A 776 19.25 -30.37 4.01
N VAL A 777 20.00 -30.18 2.92
CA VAL A 777 21.22 -29.36 2.86
C VAL A 777 21.32 -28.58 1.55
N THR A 778 22.02 -27.44 1.58
CA THR A 778 22.49 -26.79 0.33
C THR A 778 23.61 -27.62 -0.32
N ASP A 779 23.84 -27.41 -1.62
CA ASP A 779 24.91 -28.07 -2.37
C ASP A 779 25.45 -27.15 -3.47
N SER A 780 26.57 -26.46 -3.18
CA SER A 780 27.27 -25.62 -4.16
C SER A 780 28.02 -26.43 -5.24
N THR A 781 28.08 -27.77 -5.12
CA THR A 781 28.78 -28.65 -6.07
C THR A 781 27.83 -29.35 -7.05
N ALA A 782 26.55 -29.46 -6.70
CA ALA A 782 25.50 -29.96 -7.58
C ALA A 782 24.71 -28.78 -8.17
N ALA A 783 24.73 -28.63 -9.49
CA ALA A 783 23.89 -27.66 -10.21
C ALA A 783 22.43 -28.16 -10.34
N ALA A 784 21.81 -28.61 -9.23
CA ALA A 784 20.46 -29.18 -9.23
C ALA A 784 19.70 -28.99 -7.91
N LEU A 785 18.37 -29.01 -8.02
CA LEU A 785 17.45 -29.27 -6.92
C LEU A 785 17.07 -30.76 -6.95
N GLU A 786 17.29 -31.46 -5.84
CA GLU A 786 16.99 -32.88 -5.68
C GLU A 786 16.06 -33.11 -4.49
N VAL A 787 14.89 -33.67 -4.74
CA VAL A 787 13.94 -34.12 -3.72
C VAL A 787 14.06 -35.63 -3.64
N HIS A 788 14.78 -36.12 -2.63
CA HIS A 788 15.19 -37.51 -2.50
C HIS A 788 14.02 -38.49 -2.57
N GLY A 789 14.12 -39.47 -3.48
CA GLY A 789 13.07 -40.46 -3.74
C GLY A 789 11.89 -39.95 -4.58
N GLN A 790 11.80 -38.64 -4.84
CA GLN A 790 10.77 -38.03 -5.69
C GLN A 790 11.36 -37.65 -7.06
N PHE A 791 12.12 -36.57 -7.18
CA PHE A 791 12.63 -36.08 -8.47
C PHE A 791 13.92 -35.29 -8.35
N ARG A 792 14.53 -34.99 -9.51
CA ARG A 792 15.68 -34.10 -9.66
C ARG A 792 15.50 -33.21 -10.90
N VAL A 793 15.89 -31.94 -10.78
CA VAL A 793 15.91 -30.97 -11.88
C VAL A 793 17.21 -30.17 -11.80
N GLU A 794 17.93 -30.03 -12.91
CA GLU A 794 19.15 -29.22 -12.94
C GLU A 794 18.77 -27.72 -12.99
N LEU A 795 19.59 -26.83 -12.40
CA LEU A 795 19.25 -25.42 -12.22
C LEU A 795 19.04 -24.67 -13.54
N ASP A 796 19.69 -25.08 -14.62
CA ASP A 796 19.50 -24.48 -15.96
C ASP A 796 18.07 -24.72 -16.50
N GLU A 797 17.48 -25.90 -16.24
CA GLU A 797 16.11 -26.24 -16.66
C GLU A 797 15.07 -25.50 -15.80
N LEU A 798 15.30 -25.40 -14.49
CA LEU A 798 14.51 -24.55 -13.60
C LEU A 798 14.57 -23.08 -14.04
N ARG A 799 15.74 -22.59 -14.44
CA ARG A 799 15.95 -21.21 -14.89
C ARG A 799 15.23 -20.94 -16.23
N GLU A 800 15.32 -21.84 -17.21
CA GLU A 800 14.61 -21.68 -18.50
C GLU A 800 13.08 -21.66 -18.34
N ALA A 801 12.54 -22.46 -17.40
CA ALA A 801 11.13 -22.43 -17.04
C ALA A 801 10.77 -21.11 -16.33
N HIS A 802 11.46 -20.79 -15.23
CA HIS A 802 11.16 -19.68 -14.34
C HIS A 802 11.34 -18.30 -14.99
N THR A 803 12.43 -18.06 -15.72
CA THR A 803 12.67 -16.76 -16.39
C THR A 803 12.06 -16.68 -17.79
N GLY A 804 11.39 -17.75 -18.24
CA GLY A 804 10.90 -17.85 -19.61
C GLY A 804 9.62 -17.08 -19.89
N THR A 805 8.70 -16.97 -18.92
CA THR A 805 7.29 -16.66 -19.21
C THR A 805 7.03 -15.19 -19.56
N LEU A 806 7.36 -14.23 -18.70
CA LEU A 806 7.06 -12.81 -18.99
C LEU A 806 7.77 -12.29 -20.25
N PRO A 807 9.06 -12.63 -20.53
CA PRO A 807 9.70 -12.24 -21.79
C PRO A 807 9.07 -12.86 -23.04
N LYS A 808 8.50 -14.07 -22.96
CA LYS A 808 7.76 -14.70 -24.09
C LYS A 808 6.42 -14.01 -24.36
N LEU A 809 5.75 -13.49 -23.32
CA LEU A 809 4.48 -12.77 -23.44
C LEU A 809 4.66 -11.32 -23.90
N PHE A 810 5.63 -10.60 -23.30
CA PHE A 810 5.71 -9.13 -23.43
C PHE A 810 7.00 -8.63 -24.12
N GLY A 811 8.04 -9.45 -24.26
CA GLY A 811 9.33 -9.04 -24.88
C GLY A 811 9.27 -8.74 -26.39
N GLY A 812 8.12 -9.00 -27.04
CA GLY A 812 7.86 -8.59 -28.42
C GLY A 812 7.17 -7.22 -28.57
N VAL A 813 6.72 -6.62 -27.46
CA VAL A 813 6.09 -5.29 -27.45
C VAL A 813 7.17 -4.23 -27.73
N GLN A 814 6.91 -3.31 -28.66
CA GLN A 814 7.82 -2.19 -28.90
C GLN A 814 7.87 -1.29 -27.66
N PRO A 815 9.03 -0.74 -27.26
CA PRO A 815 9.11 0.27 -26.21
C PRO A 815 8.14 1.42 -26.50
N PHE A 816 7.51 1.94 -25.45
CA PHE A 816 6.64 3.11 -25.57
C PHE A 816 7.49 4.30 -26.07
N GLU A 817 7.22 4.82 -27.27
CA GLU A 817 7.91 6.01 -27.78
C GLU A 817 7.46 7.25 -26.99
N VAL A 818 8.11 7.48 -25.85
CA VAL A 818 7.96 8.72 -25.07
C VAL A 818 8.55 9.87 -25.88
N THR A 819 7.70 10.51 -26.69
CA THR A 819 8.05 11.71 -27.47
C THR A 819 8.21 12.90 -26.53
N ALA A 820 9.43 13.06 -26.02
CA ALA A 820 9.82 14.26 -25.28
C ALA A 820 9.46 15.53 -26.09
N PRO A 821 8.97 16.61 -25.45
CA PRO A 821 8.71 17.87 -26.12
C PRO A 821 9.97 18.37 -26.86
N GLU A 822 9.82 18.91 -28.08
CA GLU A 822 10.96 19.32 -28.91
C GLU A 822 11.85 20.35 -28.19
N ALA A 823 12.95 19.87 -27.61
CA ALA A 823 13.95 20.73 -26.99
C ALA A 823 14.56 21.66 -28.05
N VAL A 824 14.42 22.97 -27.85
CA VAL A 824 14.97 24.01 -28.74
C VAL A 824 16.50 23.95 -28.67
N GLY A 825 17.09 23.13 -29.54
CA GLY A 825 18.42 22.59 -29.32
C GLY A 825 19.59 23.48 -29.73
N THR A 826 20.71 23.29 -29.03
CA THR A 826 22.06 23.54 -29.55
C THR A 826 22.95 22.35 -29.21
N SER A 827 23.23 21.50 -30.19
CA SER A 827 24.13 20.35 -30.02
C SER A 827 25.60 20.78 -30.10
N ALA A 828 26.37 20.44 -29.08
CA ALA A 828 27.83 20.47 -29.11
C ALA A 828 28.33 19.07 -28.74
N GLN A 829 28.73 18.28 -29.74
CA GLN A 829 29.34 16.97 -29.51
C GLN A 829 30.77 17.14 -29.02
N ALA A 830 31.15 16.37 -27.99
CA ALA A 830 32.52 16.17 -27.57
C ALA A 830 32.76 14.67 -27.40
N ASP A 831 33.50 14.05 -28.31
CA ASP A 831 33.86 12.64 -28.22
C ASP A 831 34.87 12.42 -27.09
N VAL A 832 34.54 11.55 -26.14
CA VAL A 832 35.49 11.03 -25.14
C VAL A 832 35.33 9.52 -25.07
N ALA A 833 36.38 8.79 -25.47
CA ALA A 833 36.46 7.34 -25.31
C ALA A 833 36.99 6.99 -23.90
N PRO A 834 36.51 5.90 -23.26
CA PRO A 834 36.93 5.54 -21.92
C PRO A 834 38.33 4.90 -21.91
N THR A 835 39.16 5.34 -20.96
CA THR A 835 40.37 4.64 -20.51
C THR A 835 40.36 4.60 -18.99
N ALA A 836 40.46 3.41 -18.41
CA ALA A 836 40.49 3.23 -16.96
C ALA A 836 41.91 3.32 -16.40
N ASP A 837 42.08 4.08 -15.32
CA ASP A 837 42.65 3.56 -14.07
C ASP A 837 42.32 4.51 -12.90
N ALA A 838 42.37 4.02 -11.66
CA ALA A 838 41.91 4.75 -10.49
C ALA A 838 43.06 5.26 -9.59
N ALA A 839 42.91 6.46 -9.03
CA ALA A 839 43.71 6.98 -7.92
C ALA A 839 42.91 8.05 -7.14
N GLU A 840 43.14 8.15 -5.83
CA GLU A 840 42.39 9.03 -4.91
C GLU A 840 42.84 10.50 -4.98
N ALA A 841 41.90 11.43 -4.81
CA ALA A 841 42.18 12.82 -4.41
C ALA A 841 40.98 13.44 -3.68
N ALA A 842 41.22 14.09 -2.54
CA ALA A 842 40.19 14.81 -1.78
C ALA A 842 39.90 16.21 -2.38
N PRO A 843 38.68 16.74 -2.24
CA PRO A 843 38.32 18.04 -2.82
C PRO A 843 38.97 19.21 -2.07
N VAL A 844 39.76 20.02 -2.78
CA VAL A 844 40.25 21.31 -2.30
C VAL A 844 39.54 22.43 -3.06
N VAL A 845 39.00 23.40 -2.33
CA VAL A 845 38.34 24.58 -2.89
C VAL A 845 39.39 25.50 -3.52
N GLU A 846 39.22 25.86 -4.80
CA GLU A 846 40.05 26.88 -5.44
C GLU A 846 39.22 28.08 -5.90
N ALA A 847 39.70 29.28 -5.56
CA ALA A 847 39.13 30.56 -5.97
C ALA A 847 39.97 31.19 -7.10
N ALA A 848 39.42 32.19 -7.78
CA ALA A 848 40.01 32.77 -8.99
C ALA A 848 41.45 33.33 -8.79
N PRO A 849 42.34 33.23 -9.79
CA PRO A 849 43.79 33.35 -9.60
C PRO A 849 44.35 34.78 -9.76
N THR A 850 45.47 35.07 -9.08
CA THR A 850 46.36 36.21 -9.38
C THR A 850 47.85 35.86 -9.27
N ALA A 851 48.48 35.66 -10.44
CA ALA A 851 49.82 36.10 -10.83
C ALA A 851 51.08 35.84 -9.95
N ASP A 852 52.01 35.10 -10.58
CA ASP A 852 53.42 35.47 -10.85
C ASP A 852 54.60 34.82 -10.08
N ALA A 853 55.76 34.80 -10.76
CA ALA A 853 57.14 34.59 -10.28
C ALA A 853 57.59 33.23 -9.66
N THR A 854 57.99 32.34 -10.57
CA THR A 854 59.10 31.35 -10.49
C THR A 854 60.41 31.85 -9.83
N PRO A 855 61.44 31.00 -9.60
CA PRO A 855 61.50 29.65 -8.97
C PRO A 855 62.74 29.52 -8.01
N GLU A 856 63.05 28.33 -7.46
CA GLU A 856 64.42 27.72 -7.46
C GLU A 856 64.53 26.37 -6.69
N THR A 857 65.30 25.44 -7.29
CA THR A 857 66.18 24.34 -6.79
C THR A 857 66.14 23.82 -5.33
N ALA A 858 66.60 22.59 -5.00
CA ALA A 858 66.85 21.32 -5.72
C ALA A 858 67.42 20.27 -4.71
N ASP A 859 67.28 18.98 -5.02
CA ASP A 859 68.14 17.83 -4.60
C ASP A 859 68.27 17.48 -3.08
N VAL A 860 68.55 16.24 -2.60
CA VAL A 860 68.32 14.81 -2.98
C VAL A 860 68.86 13.90 -1.82
N VAL A 861 68.64 12.58 -1.85
CA VAL A 861 69.23 11.43 -1.07
C VAL A 861 68.89 11.13 0.42
N ASP A 862 68.20 9.98 0.60
CA ASP A 862 68.62 8.70 1.24
C ASP A 862 68.81 8.47 2.78
N GLU A 863 67.85 7.67 3.32
CA GLU A 863 68.00 6.25 3.76
C GLU A 863 68.58 5.81 5.16
N VAL A 864 68.13 4.61 5.61
CA VAL A 864 68.65 3.65 6.63
C VAL A 864 68.44 3.86 8.16
N ALA A 865 67.21 3.57 8.63
CA ALA A 865 66.79 2.41 9.48
C ALA A 865 67.44 1.95 10.84
N VAL A 866 66.62 1.14 11.58
CA VAL A 866 66.86 0.06 12.59
C VAL A 866 66.90 0.36 14.13
N ALA A 867 66.22 -0.52 14.90
CA ALA A 867 66.49 -1.00 16.29
C ALA A 867 65.73 -0.45 17.55
N ASP A 868 64.56 -1.06 17.85
CA ASP A 868 64.25 -1.97 19.00
C ASP A 868 64.15 -1.61 20.52
N GLU A 869 63.38 -2.49 21.19
CA GLU A 869 63.24 -2.86 22.63
C GLU A 869 62.41 -2.04 23.67
N VAL A 870 61.91 -2.78 24.69
CA VAL A 870 60.93 -2.43 25.74
C VAL A 870 61.45 -2.90 27.13
N PRO A 871 60.93 -2.41 28.28
CA PRO A 871 60.10 -3.29 29.14
C PRO A 871 58.97 -2.57 29.94
N ALA A 872 58.25 -3.29 30.81
CA ALA A 872 56.94 -2.91 31.38
C ALA A 872 56.82 -2.97 32.94
N THR A 873 55.61 -3.28 33.47
CA THR A 873 55.12 -3.34 34.89
C THR A 873 54.72 -1.98 35.52
N ASP A 874 53.74 -1.87 36.44
CA ASP A 874 53.19 -2.87 37.39
C ASP A 874 51.66 -2.71 37.72
N SER A 875 51.09 -3.49 38.64
CA SER A 875 49.64 -3.56 39.02
C SER A 875 49.46 -4.07 40.49
N PRO A 876 48.38 -4.74 41.01
CA PRO A 876 46.98 -5.02 40.58
C PRO A 876 45.91 -4.87 41.73
N VAL A 877 44.76 -5.60 41.66
CA VAL A 877 43.73 -5.92 42.71
C VAL A 877 42.57 -4.90 42.92
N VAL A 878 41.38 -5.30 43.45
CA VAL A 878 40.21 -6.01 42.83
C VAL A 878 39.13 -6.39 43.89
N ALA A 879 37.83 -6.17 43.58
CA ALA A 879 36.57 -6.76 44.11
C ALA A 879 36.12 -6.62 45.60
N SER A 880 34.80 -6.37 45.82
CA SER A 880 33.79 -7.25 46.48
C SER A 880 32.72 -6.59 47.40
N GLU A 881 31.46 -7.03 47.23
CA GLU A 881 30.31 -7.10 48.18
C GLU A 881 29.52 -5.85 48.69
N GLU A 882 28.18 -6.03 48.71
CA GLU A 882 27.12 -5.34 49.48
C GLU A 882 27.30 -5.57 51.02
N PRO A 883 26.66 -4.85 52.01
CA PRO A 883 25.18 -4.63 52.03
C PRO A 883 24.53 -3.51 52.93
N THR A 884 23.21 -3.34 52.74
CA THR A 884 22.14 -3.06 53.75
C THR A 884 22.10 -1.83 54.71
N THR A 885 20.89 -1.22 54.73
CA THR A 885 20.07 -0.78 55.90
C THR A 885 20.28 0.54 56.69
N ALA A 886 19.25 1.40 56.56
CA ALA A 886 18.30 1.84 57.61
C ALA A 886 18.53 3.12 58.48
N GLY A 887 17.41 3.86 58.66
CA GLY A 887 17.11 4.81 59.74
C GLY A 887 17.47 6.29 59.48
N ALA A 888 16.83 7.28 60.11
CA ALA A 888 15.54 7.36 60.83
C ALA A 888 15.23 8.86 61.16
N GLU A 889 13.96 9.20 61.44
CA GLU A 889 13.52 10.41 62.22
C GLU A 889 13.84 11.82 61.58
N ASP A 890 13.10 12.92 61.80
CA ASP A 890 11.78 13.14 62.42
C ASP A 890 11.11 14.50 61.99
N GLU A 891 9.83 14.67 62.35
CA GLU A 891 9.03 15.91 62.59
C GLU A 891 8.88 17.07 61.54
N ASP A 892 7.66 17.10 60.92
CA ASP A 892 6.70 18.22 60.55
C ASP A 892 7.22 19.53 59.85
N GLU A 893 6.44 20.56 59.44
CA GLU A 893 5.02 21.02 59.50
C GLU A 893 4.56 21.47 58.06
N SER A 894 3.30 21.68 57.64
CA SER A 894 1.92 21.50 58.20
C SER A 894 0.83 21.68 57.09
N VAL A 895 -0.48 21.62 57.47
CA VAL A 895 -1.70 22.25 56.86
C VAL A 895 -1.77 22.38 55.30
N ALA A 896 -2.40 21.43 54.57
CA ALA A 896 -3.85 21.31 54.22
C ALA A 896 -4.30 22.10 52.94
N GLU A 897 -5.33 21.70 52.16
CA GLU A 897 -6.47 20.79 52.42
C GLU A 897 -6.85 19.86 51.22
N ARG A 898 -7.99 19.14 51.31
CA ARG A 898 -8.43 17.92 50.57
C ARG A 898 -9.52 18.24 49.48
N PRO A 899 -10.19 17.30 48.73
CA PRO A 899 -10.34 15.82 48.87
C PRO A 899 -10.33 15.01 47.52
N ALA A 900 -10.71 13.71 47.35
CA ALA A 900 -11.29 12.68 48.23
C ALA A 900 -10.92 11.21 47.86
N GLU A 901 -10.66 10.42 48.90
CA GLU A 901 -10.79 8.96 49.15
C GLU A 901 -11.28 7.92 48.09
N ARG A 902 -10.58 6.76 48.06
CA ARG A 902 -11.17 5.42 48.34
C ARG A 902 -10.11 4.40 48.81
N ALA A 903 -10.50 3.35 49.55
CA ALA A 903 -9.56 2.45 50.26
C ALA A 903 -10.05 1.00 50.48
N THR A 904 -9.11 0.09 50.82
CA THR A 904 -9.24 -1.34 51.22
C THR A 904 -7.96 -1.76 52.00
N PRO A 905 -7.80 -2.98 52.57
CA PRO A 905 -8.72 -3.98 53.15
C PRO A 905 -8.41 -4.19 54.68
N PRO A 906 -8.72 -5.34 55.35
CA PRO A 906 -7.70 -6.41 55.49
C PRO A 906 -8.17 -7.90 55.71
N VAL A 907 -7.46 -8.86 55.07
CA VAL A 907 -6.60 -9.95 55.67
C VAL A 907 -6.96 -10.48 57.09
N ARG A 908 -7.03 -11.79 57.46
CA ARG A 908 -6.51 -13.13 56.99
C ARG A 908 -7.23 -14.32 57.72
N ALA A 909 -7.06 -15.60 57.30
CA ALA A 909 -6.56 -16.76 58.12
C ALA A 909 -6.96 -18.23 57.71
N ASN A 910 -5.94 -19.09 57.56
CA ASN A 910 -5.81 -20.53 57.95
C ASN A 910 -6.69 -21.72 57.44
N ALA A 911 -6.08 -22.52 56.53
CA ALA A 911 -5.52 -23.88 56.78
C ALA A 911 -6.30 -25.23 56.55
N ALA A 912 -5.57 -26.15 55.88
CA ALA A 912 -5.49 -27.63 56.00
C ALA A 912 -6.53 -28.59 55.35
N GLY A 913 -6.04 -29.63 54.65
CA GLY A 913 -6.77 -30.86 54.25
C GLY A 913 -6.24 -31.54 52.97
N GLU A 914 -5.72 -32.78 53.05
CA GLU A 914 -5.22 -33.59 51.92
C GLU A 914 -5.93 -34.97 51.81
N THR A 915 -5.59 -35.77 50.77
CA THR A 915 -5.94 -37.19 50.47
C THR A 915 -7.36 -37.45 49.91
N SER A 916 -7.51 -37.92 48.65
CA SER A 916 -7.43 -39.30 48.07
C SER A 916 -8.74 -40.12 48.25
N THR A 917 -9.18 -41.04 47.38
CA THR A 917 -8.49 -41.88 46.36
C THR A 917 -9.47 -42.34 45.23
N ALA A 918 -8.95 -43.04 44.20
CA ALA A 918 -9.60 -43.49 42.96
C ALA A 918 -10.83 -44.44 43.02
N GLY A 919 -11.53 -44.59 41.88
CA GLY A 919 -12.56 -45.62 41.59
C GLY A 919 -12.90 -45.74 40.09
N ASN A 920 -13.15 -46.96 39.58
CA ASN A 920 -13.27 -47.26 38.14
C ASN A 920 -14.70 -47.25 37.55
N ALA A 921 -14.74 -47.05 36.22
CA ALA A 921 -15.57 -47.64 35.15
C ALA A 921 -16.54 -48.82 35.48
N PRO A 922 -17.61 -49.12 34.67
CA PRO A 922 -17.63 -48.95 33.20
C PRO A 922 -18.97 -48.51 32.53
N VAL A 923 -18.94 -48.53 31.19
CA VAL A 923 -20.02 -48.27 30.22
C VAL A 923 -20.80 -49.55 29.90
N ASP A 924 -22.13 -49.49 29.69
CA ASP A 924 -22.75 -50.17 28.53
C ASP A 924 -24.16 -49.72 28.08
N GLN A 925 -24.33 -49.74 26.75
CA GLN A 925 -25.48 -49.96 25.86
C GLN A 925 -26.96 -49.56 26.16
N ALA A 926 -27.50 -48.85 25.15
CA ALA A 926 -28.74 -49.13 24.39
C ALA A 926 -30.15 -48.79 24.97
N GLY A 927 -30.99 -48.25 24.09
CA GLY A 927 -32.42 -48.02 24.30
C GLY A 927 -32.94 -46.88 23.42
N ALA A 928 -33.71 -47.20 22.38
CA ALA A 928 -34.34 -46.20 21.49
C ALA A 928 -35.85 -46.17 21.71
N GLU A 929 -36.44 -44.97 21.77
CA GLU A 929 -37.84 -44.76 21.39
C GLU A 929 -38.14 -43.27 21.15
N ALA A 930 -39.00 -43.01 20.16
CA ALA A 930 -39.68 -41.74 19.95
C ALA A 930 -41.19 -42.05 19.86
N PRO A 931 -42.08 -41.10 20.19
CA PRO A 931 -42.67 -40.35 19.07
C PRO A 931 -43.07 -38.89 19.37
N GLN A 932 -43.59 -38.26 18.31
CA GLN A 932 -44.14 -36.90 18.17
C GLN A 932 -45.17 -36.48 19.23
N PRO A 933 -45.34 -35.15 19.42
CA PRO A 933 -46.49 -34.44 18.84
C PRO A 933 -46.07 -33.42 17.77
N GLY A 934 -46.95 -32.82 16.96
CA GLY A 934 -48.41 -32.83 16.95
C GLY A 934 -48.93 -31.38 16.99
N ALA A 935 -49.40 -30.87 15.85
CA ALA A 935 -49.61 -29.43 15.63
C ALA A 935 -50.96 -28.88 16.12
N THR A 936 -51.02 -27.58 16.40
CA THR A 936 -52.06 -26.64 15.88
C THR A 936 -51.80 -25.16 16.19
N GLU A 937 -52.02 -24.33 15.17
CA GLU A 937 -52.61 -22.97 15.20
C GLU A 937 -51.83 -21.72 15.70
N GLN A 938 -52.34 -20.58 15.23
CA GLN A 938 -51.79 -19.20 15.20
C GLN A 938 -52.62 -18.28 16.16
N PRO A 939 -52.49 -16.93 16.11
CA PRO A 939 -51.32 -16.06 16.28
C PRO A 939 -51.55 -14.99 17.39
N ALA A 940 -50.53 -14.18 17.66
CA ALA A 940 -50.69 -12.84 18.25
C ALA A 940 -49.65 -11.86 17.65
N ALA A 941 -49.94 -10.57 17.69
CA ALA A 941 -49.08 -9.48 17.21
C ALA A 941 -49.01 -8.35 18.28
N SER A 942 -48.26 -7.28 17.96
CA SER A 942 -48.01 -6.08 18.79
C SER A 942 -47.23 -6.32 20.11
N ASP A 943 -46.40 -5.41 20.62
CA ASP A 943 -46.07 -4.04 20.17
C ASP A 943 -44.60 -3.63 20.46
N GLU A 944 -44.19 -2.55 19.80
CA GLU A 944 -43.09 -1.61 20.07
C GLU A 944 -42.16 -1.86 21.29
N ARG A 945 -40.85 -1.97 21.03
CA ARG A 945 -39.90 -0.83 21.19
C ARG A 945 -38.53 -1.09 20.57
#